data_AF-A0A6A4RPG7-F1
#
_entry.id   AF-A0A6A4RPG7-F1
#
_cell.length_a   1.000
_cell.length_b   1.000
_cell.length_c   1.000
_cell.angle_alpha   90.00
_cell.angle_beta   90.00
_cell.angle_gamma   90.00
#
_symmetry.space_group_name_H-M   'P 1'
#
loop_
_entity.id
_entity.type
_entity.pdbx_description
1 polymer ?
#
loop_
_entity_poly.entity_id
_entity_poly.type
_entity_poly.pdbx_seq_one_letter_code
_entity_poly.pdbx_strand_id
1 'polypeptide(L)'
;MATARTENVGTVVMGLNKQNGQLRGQMKPASVQPGPTTQGKTMGAPQKAGCGPQDGGGIKFGDDWKKSLKLPPKDTRVKTSDVTSTKGNEFEDYCLKRELLMGIFEMGWEKPSPIQEESIPIALSGRDILARAKNGTGKSGAYLIPMLERIDLKKDHIQAMVVVPTRELALQVSQICIQISKHLGGVKVMATTGGTNLRDDILRLDETVHVVIATPGRILDLIKKGVAKVDRVQMMVMDEADKLLSQDFVVLIEDIISFLAKGRQILLYSATFPISVQKFMAKHLQKPYEINLMEELTLKGITQFYAYVTERQKVHCLNTLFSRLQINQSIIFCNSTQRVELLAKKITQLGYSCFYIHAKMMQEYRNRVFHDFRNGLCRNLVCTDLFTRGIDIQAVNVVINFDFPKNAETYLHRIGRSGRFGHLGLAINLITSEDRFNLKSIEDQLVTDIKPIPGSIDKSLYVAEYHSGSGDCDVEEVEEKPGHQQDELLRSHAASVEPMSGLTARLWENQINSQSMRSQHGYSRCRPHFTQPIAFEQKRYIMNETHRCVSRFFREWSSDTRVFVIRQRRQRMGSVLAASSPNPPPPAAGGAAAPGLTVPPGFGMPQVSPVIPPTGAASGQEAETPLPNPGAFDECHRKCKEVFPMQMEGVRVVVNKGLSNHFQVNHTVLLSTTGDSTYRFGATYVGSKQTGPAELFPVIVGDMDNSGSLNAQIIHQITNRIRSKVAFQTQQNKFVNWQGDAEIRGEDYTATVTLGNPDVLVGSGIVVTHYLQSITPALALGGELVYHRRPGEEGAVMSLVGRYTGNNYIATLTLGSAGAHASYYHKANDQLQVGVEFEASTRMQDTSVSFGYQLDVPKANLLFKGSVDSNWIVGATLEKKLLPLPLSLVLCSFLNHRKNKFQCGFGVTIG
;
A
#
# COMPACT_ATOMS: atom_id res chain seq x y z
N MET A 1 4.05 -36.48 30.37
CA MET A 1 5.21 -37.33 30.76
C MET A 1 6.37 -36.44 31.11
N ALA A 2 7.08 -36.72 32.21
CA ALA A 2 8.48 -36.36 32.35
C ALA A 2 9.31 -37.63 32.09
N THR A 3 10.39 -37.54 31.32
CA THR A 3 11.39 -38.62 31.25
C THR A 3 12.28 -38.53 32.49
N ALA A 4 12.33 -39.61 33.26
CA ALA A 4 13.21 -39.69 34.41
C ALA A 4 14.67 -39.56 33.98
N ARG A 5 15.49 -38.90 34.81
CA ARG A 5 16.93 -39.07 34.81
C ARG A 5 17.33 -39.62 36.16
N THR A 6 18.08 -40.71 36.14
CA THR A 6 18.69 -41.31 37.33
C THR A 6 19.68 -40.34 37.96
N GLU A 7 19.79 -40.43 39.28
CA GLU A 7 20.72 -39.64 40.07
C GLU A 7 22.17 -40.06 39.80
N ASN A 8 23.10 -39.14 40.03
CA ASN A 8 24.42 -39.51 40.49
C ASN A 8 24.98 -38.37 41.35
N VAL A 9 25.27 -38.64 42.62
CA VAL A 9 25.67 -37.63 43.60
C VAL A 9 27.17 -37.35 43.48
N GLY A 10 27.53 -36.08 43.31
CA GLY A 10 28.93 -35.61 43.31
C GLY A 10 29.07 -34.40 44.23
N THR A 11 29.88 -34.54 45.28
CA THR A 11 29.90 -33.63 46.44
C THR A 11 31.09 -32.65 46.43
N VAL A 12 30.93 -31.55 47.18
CA VAL A 12 32.01 -30.75 47.83
C VAL A 12 32.93 -29.89 46.94
N VAL A 13 32.87 -28.55 47.14
CA VAL A 13 33.95 -27.62 47.58
C VAL A 13 33.44 -26.16 47.45
N MET A 14 33.71 -25.30 48.44
CA MET A 14 33.54 -23.83 48.33
C MET A 14 34.75 -23.14 47.70
N GLY A 15 34.55 -22.08 46.91
CA GLY A 15 35.63 -21.28 46.31
C GLY A 15 35.44 -19.76 46.45
N LEU A 16 35.76 -19.21 47.62
CA LEU A 16 35.91 -17.75 47.83
C LEU A 16 37.35 -17.32 47.50
N ASN A 17 37.56 -16.26 46.70
CA ASN A 17 37.97 -14.95 47.26
C ASN A 17 38.08 -13.79 46.23
N LYS A 18 38.31 -12.60 46.77
CA LYS A 18 38.48 -11.27 46.16
C LYS A 18 39.80 -11.10 45.39
N GLN A 19 39.83 -10.16 44.45
CA GLN A 19 40.62 -8.89 44.51
C GLN A 19 40.13 -7.96 43.36
N ASN A 20 39.63 -6.75 43.64
CA ASN A 20 40.34 -5.46 43.89
C ASN A 20 41.02 -4.83 42.66
N GLY A 21 40.64 -3.59 42.34
CA GLY A 21 41.20 -2.80 41.23
C GLY A 21 40.44 -1.50 40.95
N GLN A 22 40.57 -0.51 41.83
CA GLN A 22 40.10 0.87 41.53
C GLN A 22 41.13 1.62 40.70
N LEU A 23 40.66 2.47 39.77
CA LEU A 23 41.30 3.75 39.48
C LEU A 23 40.25 4.76 38.97
N ARG A 24 40.59 6.05 39.00
CA ARG A 24 39.62 7.17 39.06
C ARG A 24 39.94 8.22 37.99
N GLY A 25 38.96 8.61 37.18
CA GLY A 25 39.11 9.69 36.20
C GLY A 25 37.77 10.27 35.74
N GLN A 26 37.58 11.58 35.92
CA GLN A 26 36.46 12.33 35.34
C GLN A 26 36.93 13.05 34.06
N MET A 27 36.05 13.19 33.08
CA MET A 27 36.27 14.06 31.92
C MET A 27 35.18 15.13 31.85
N LYS A 28 35.58 16.38 31.60
CA LYS A 28 34.70 17.51 31.24
C LYS A 28 34.63 17.63 29.70
N PRO A 29 33.54 18.19 29.14
CA PRO A 29 33.45 18.47 27.71
C PRO A 29 34.43 19.57 27.29
N ALA A 30 34.84 19.55 26.01
CA ALA A 30 35.85 20.44 25.44
C ALA A 30 35.28 21.80 24.98
N SER A 31 36.12 22.83 25.07
CA SER A 31 35.91 24.17 24.51
C SER A 31 36.63 24.35 23.16
N VAL A 32 36.23 25.36 22.39
CA VAL A 32 36.86 25.75 21.11
C VAL A 32 37.20 27.25 21.15
N GLN A 33 38.41 27.62 20.73
CA GLN A 33 38.87 29.01 20.57
C GLN A 33 39.83 29.16 19.36
N PRO A 34 40.10 30.39 18.86
CA PRO A 34 40.25 30.63 17.42
C PRO A 34 41.55 31.34 16.95
N GLY A 35 41.72 31.47 15.62
CA GLY A 35 42.62 32.41 14.94
C GLY A 35 43.08 31.92 13.56
N PRO A 36 43.66 32.77 12.67
CA PRO A 36 43.93 34.21 12.79
C PRO A 36 43.31 35.08 11.64
N THR A 37 43.71 36.36 11.58
CA THR A 37 43.11 37.48 10.80
C THR A 37 43.78 37.84 9.45
N THR A 38 43.03 38.50 8.56
CA THR A 38 43.57 39.57 7.68
C THR A 38 42.54 40.68 7.41
N GLN A 39 43.02 41.89 7.09
CA GLN A 39 42.29 43.17 6.95
C GLN A 39 41.37 43.23 5.69
N GLY A 40 40.38 44.13 5.53
CA GLY A 40 39.81 45.15 6.42
C GLY A 40 39.52 46.51 5.73
N LYS A 41 38.34 47.13 5.93
CA LYS A 41 38.09 48.57 5.67
C LYS A 41 36.81 49.15 6.32
N THR A 42 37.01 50.12 7.22
CA THR A 42 36.14 51.26 7.64
C THR A 42 34.62 51.11 7.80
N MET A 43 34.12 51.48 8.99
CA MET A 43 32.71 51.66 9.35
C MET A 43 32.22 53.11 9.14
N GLY A 44 30.90 53.30 9.07
CA GLY A 44 30.20 54.51 9.52
C GLY A 44 29.26 54.14 10.68
N ALA A 45 29.20 54.97 11.73
CA ALA A 45 28.49 54.67 12.98
C ALA A 45 27.07 55.32 13.06
N PRO A 46 26.16 54.85 13.94
CA PRO A 46 24.72 55.05 13.78
C PRO A 46 24.12 56.22 14.58
N GLN A 47 22.88 56.59 14.25
CA GLN A 47 21.99 57.39 15.10
C GLN A 47 20.65 56.68 15.35
N LYS A 48 19.93 57.12 16.39
CA LYS A 48 18.73 56.49 16.93
C LYS A 48 17.45 56.99 16.25
N ALA A 49 16.51 56.07 16.05
CA ALA A 49 15.07 56.35 16.08
C ALA A 49 14.42 55.27 16.98
N GLY A 50 13.34 55.54 17.73
CA GLY A 50 12.48 56.72 17.73
C GLY A 50 11.05 56.28 17.51
N CYS A 51 10.29 56.08 18.59
CA CYS A 51 8.96 55.46 18.51
C CYS A 51 7.92 56.43 17.94
N GLY A 52 7.07 55.93 17.05
CA GLY A 52 5.92 56.63 16.46
C GLY A 52 4.78 55.64 16.20
N PRO A 53 3.52 56.10 16.18
CA PRO A 53 2.35 55.21 16.23
C PRO A 53 2.14 54.39 14.96
N GLN A 54 1.59 53.19 15.12
CA GLN A 54 1.05 52.39 14.02
C GLN A 54 -0.33 52.94 13.64
N ASP A 55 -0.41 53.69 12.54
CA ASP A 55 -1.67 54.27 12.07
C ASP A 55 -2.44 53.31 11.14
N GLY A 56 -3.76 53.28 11.28
CA GLY A 56 -4.65 52.28 10.66
C GLY A 56 -4.99 52.61 9.20
N GLY A 57 -4.05 52.41 8.28
CA GLY A 57 -4.18 52.73 6.84
C GLY A 57 -5.20 51.89 6.06
N GLY A 58 -6.50 52.10 6.30
CA GLY A 58 -7.58 51.52 5.50
C GLY A 58 -7.67 52.14 4.10
N ILE A 59 -7.29 51.38 3.06
CA ILE A 59 -7.33 51.78 1.64
C ILE A 59 -8.76 52.18 1.24
N LYS A 60 -8.94 53.40 0.72
CA LYS A 60 -10.26 54.01 0.47
C LYS A 60 -10.85 53.58 -0.87
N PHE A 61 -12.13 53.88 -1.05
CA PHE A 61 -12.83 53.69 -2.31
C PHE A 61 -12.32 54.72 -3.34
N GLY A 62 -11.80 54.25 -4.48
CA GLY A 62 -11.18 55.09 -5.50
C GLY A 62 -9.64 55.03 -5.57
N ASP A 63 -8.97 54.39 -4.61
CA ASP A 63 -7.54 54.09 -4.73
C ASP A 63 -7.28 53.04 -5.82
N ASP A 64 -6.25 53.28 -6.64
CA ASP A 64 -5.78 52.41 -7.72
C ASP A 64 -5.06 51.16 -7.16
N TRP A 65 -5.79 50.33 -6.42
CA TRP A 65 -5.26 49.17 -5.69
C TRP A 65 -4.44 48.21 -6.58
N LYS A 66 -4.80 48.10 -7.87
CA LYS A 66 -4.03 47.36 -8.90
C LYS A 66 -2.56 47.81 -8.99
N LYS A 67 -2.25 49.09 -8.77
CA LYS A 67 -0.87 49.63 -8.76
C LYS A 67 -0.05 49.24 -7.52
N SER A 68 -0.71 48.76 -6.45
CA SER A 68 -0.03 48.28 -5.24
C SER A 68 0.32 46.78 -5.27
N LEU A 69 -0.24 46.03 -6.24
CA LEU A 69 -0.03 44.59 -6.36
C LEU A 69 1.28 44.25 -7.08
N LYS A 70 1.96 43.20 -6.59
CA LYS A 70 3.13 42.61 -7.26
C LYS A 70 2.66 41.53 -8.24
N LEU A 71 2.27 41.96 -9.44
CA LEU A 71 1.83 41.07 -10.51
C LEU A 71 3.00 40.17 -10.99
N PRO A 72 2.74 38.89 -11.34
CA PRO A 72 3.74 38.01 -11.96
C PRO A 72 4.02 38.40 -13.42
N PRO A 73 5.12 37.92 -14.03
CA PRO A 73 5.39 38.13 -15.46
C PRO A 73 4.28 37.59 -16.35
N LYS A 74 3.91 38.34 -17.41
CA LYS A 74 2.89 37.90 -18.37
C LYS A 74 3.37 36.70 -19.18
N ASP A 75 2.53 35.67 -19.27
CA ASP A 75 2.78 34.47 -20.06
C ASP A 75 2.35 34.67 -21.52
N THR A 76 3.34 34.85 -22.40
CA THR A 76 3.21 35.11 -23.84
C THR A 76 3.06 33.84 -24.69
N ARG A 77 3.08 32.63 -24.10
CA ARG A 77 2.91 31.38 -24.84
C ARG A 77 1.53 31.28 -25.49
N VAL A 78 1.46 30.65 -26.66
CA VAL A 78 0.21 30.35 -27.37
C VAL A 78 -0.74 29.53 -26.48
N LYS A 79 -2.04 29.82 -26.59
CA LYS A 79 -3.14 29.19 -25.84
C LYS A 79 -4.28 28.83 -26.81
N THR A 80 -4.83 27.63 -26.69
CA THR A 80 -5.96 27.13 -27.51
C THR A 80 -7.27 27.87 -27.24
N SER A 81 -8.19 27.80 -28.21
CA SER A 81 -9.52 28.42 -28.15
C SER A 81 -10.34 28.01 -26.92
N ASP A 82 -10.23 26.77 -26.45
CA ASP A 82 -10.88 26.31 -25.22
C ASP A 82 -10.31 26.92 -23.90
N VAL A 83 -9.40 27.89 -24.00
CA VAL A 83 -8.96 28.79 -22.92
C VAL A 83 -9.08 30.27 -23.30
N THR A 84 -9.07 30.64 -24.59
CA THR A 84 -9.12 32.04 -25.05
C THR A 84 -10.48 32.52 -25.56
N SER A 85 -11.38 31.63 -25.96
CA SER A 85 -12.75 31.94 -26.43
C SER A 85 -13.68 32.28 -25.26
N THR A 86 -13.45 33.46 -24.67
CA THR A 86 -14.30 34.08 -23.63
C THR A 86 -15.37 34.96 -24.26
N LYS A 87 -16.44 35.27 -23.52
CA LYS A 87 -17.52 36.19 -23.93
C LYS A 87 -17.12 37.66 -23.78
N GLY A 88 -16.01 37.92 -23.10
CA GLY A 88 -15.39 39.24 -22.95
C GLY A 88 -15.38 39.78 -21.53
N ASN A 89 -15.99 39.08 -20.57
CA ASN A 89 -16.16 39.54 -19.20
C ASN A 89 -14.80 39.62 -18.46
N GLU A 90 -14.70 40.57 -17.52
CA GLU A 90 -13.59 40.69 -16.57
C GLU A 90 -13.94 40.07 -15.22
N PHE A 91 -12.95 39.86 -14.35
CA PHE A 91 -13.21 39.37 -12.99
C PHE A 91 -14.02 40.35 -12.11
N GLU A 92 -14.00 41.64 -12.45
CA GLU A 92 -14.68 42.69 -11.70
C GLU A 92 -16.21 42.68 -11.92
N ASP A 93 -16.67 42.17 -13.07
CA ASP A 93 -18.09 42.10 -13.44
C ASP A 93 -18.89 41.14 -12.52
N TYR A 94 -18.22 40.16 -11.90
CA TYR A 94 -18.84 39.21 -10.96
C TYR A 94 -19.14 39.81 -9.58
N CYS A 95 -18.89 41.11 -9.35
CA CYS A 95 -19.21 41.83 -8.11
C CYS A 95 -18.63 41.20 -6.83
N LEU A 96 -17.42 40.62 -6.95
CA LEU A 96 -16.70 39.96 -5.85
C LEU A 96 -16.16 40.97 -4.82
N LYS A 97 -15.89 40.51 -3.59
CA LYS A 97 -15.13 41.27 -2.59
C LYS A 97 -13.80 41.78 -3.18
N ARG A 98 -13.46 43.04 -2.95
CA ARG A 98 -12.19 43.66 -3.40
C ARG A 98 -10.98 42.85 -2.95
N GLU A 99 -11.03 42.34 -1.73
CA GLU A 99 -9.98 41.54 -1.11
C GLU A 99 -9.82 40.17 -1.79
N LEU A 100 -10.89 39.61 -2.36
CA LEU A 100 -10.83 38.41 -3.20
C LEU A 100 -10.27 38.72 -4.60
N LEU A 101 -10.67 39.84 -5.20
CA LEU A 101 -10.11 40.34 -6.47
C LEU A 101 -8.58 40.57 -6.36
N MET A 102 -8.10 41.17 -5.27
CA MET A 102 -6.67 41.34 -5.02
C MET A 102 -5.89 40.02 -5.04
N GLY A 103 -6.47 38.94 -4.48
CA GLY A 103 -5.87 37.60 -4.53
C GLY A 103 -5.88 36.97 -5.93
N ILE A 104 -6.92 37.22 -6.73
CA ILE A 104 -7.03 36.76 -8.13
C ILE A 104 -5.95 37.44 -9.01
N PHE A 105 -5.78 38.76 -8.90
CA PHE A 105 -4.76 39.48 -9.67
C PHE A 105 -3.32 39.15 -9.23
N GLU A 106 -3.05 38.92 -7.94
CA GLU A 106 -1.74 38.41 -7.50
C GLU A 106 -1.39 37.02 -8.06
N MET A 107 -2.39 36.18 -8.34
CA MET A 107 -2.20 34.88 -9.01
C MET A 107 -1.91 35.01 -10.52
N GLY A 108 -1.90 36.24 -11.06
CA GLY A 108 -1.71 36.51 -12.50
C GLY A 108 -2.94 36.21 -13.35
N TRP A 109 -4.11 36.06 -12.74
CA TRP A 109 -5.35 35.76 -13.45
C TRP A 109 -6.01 37.08 -13.87
N GLU A 110 -5.58 37.63 -15.00
CA GLU A 110 -6.08 38.92 -15.50
C GLU A 110 -7.53 38.81 -16.01
N LYS A 111 -7.84 37.74 -16.74
CA LYS A 111 -9.17 37.45 -17.33
C LYS A 111 -9.68 36.07 -16.89
N PRO A 112 -10.99 35.88 -16.71
CA PRO A 112 -11.59 34.57 -16.46
C PRO A 112 -11.38 33.63 -17.66
N SER A 113 -11.17 32.34 -17.43
CA SER A 113 -11.26 31.32 -18.49
C SER A 113 -12.74 30.95 -18.77
N PRO A 114 -13.08 30.31 -19.90
CA PRO A 114 -14.48 30.01 -20.23
C PRO A 114 -15.22 29.17 -19.17
N ILE A 115 -14.53 28.27 -18.47
CA ILE A 115 -15.11 27.50 -17.35
C ILE A 115 -15.31 28.34 -16.08
N GLN A 116 -14.57 29.43 -15.92
CA GLN A 116 -14.77 30.40 -14.84
C GLN A 116 -15.94 31.33 -15.19
N GLU A 117 -16.00 31.81 -16.43
CA GLU A 117 -17.04 32.71 -16.94
C GLU A 117 -18.46 32.10 -16.89
N GLU A 118 -18.62 30.82 -17.23
CA GLU A 118 -19.91 30.13 -17.09
C GLU A 118 -20.25 29.73 -15.64
N SER A 119 -19.24 29.37 -14.84
CA SER A 119 -19.47 28.72 -13.54
C SER A 119 -19.57 29.70 -12.38
N ILE A 120 -18.74 30.75 -12.33
CA ILE A 120 -18.72 31.73 -11.24
C ILE A 120 -20.09 32.37 -11.00
N PRO A 121 -20.77 33.00 -11.99
CA PRO A 121 -22.05 33.67 -11.75
C PRO A 121 -23.16 32.69 -11.32
N ILE A 122 -23.15 31.47 -11.86
CA ILE A 122 -24.14 30.44 -11.51
C ILE A 122 -23.88 29.89 -10.10
N ALA A 123 -22.63 29.69 -9.70
CA ALA A 123 -22.28 29.29 -8.35
C ALA A 123 -22.61 30.40 -7.34
N LEU A 124 -22.35 31.67 -7.68
CA LEU A 124 -22.77 32.82 -6.87
C LEU A 124 -24.29 32.95 -6.73
N SER A 125 -25.08 32.50 -7.72
CA SER A 125 -26.55 32.43 -7.62
C SER A 125 -27.06 31.38 -6.61
N GLY A 126 -26.21 30.43 -6.20
CA GLY A 126 -26.56 29.37 -5.25
C GLY A 126 -27.11 28.08 -5.87
N ARG A 127 -27.12 27.94 -7.20
CA ARG A 127 -27.53 26.68 -7.86
C ARG A 127 -26.42 25.63 -7.84
N ASP A 128 -26.83 24.37 -7.84
CA ASP A 128 -25.94 23.24 -8.11
C ASP A 128 -25.36 23.33 -9.54
N ILE A 129 -24.15 22.82 -9.73
CA ILE A 129 -23.46 22.83 -11.03
C ILE A 129 -22.97 21.43 -11.37
N LEU A 130 -23.20 21.03 -12.62
CA LEU A 130 -22.54 19.93 -13.29
C LEU A 130 -21.59 20.50 -14.35
N ALA A 131 -20.28 20.45 -14.11
CA ALA A 131 -19.29 20.99 -15.02
C ALA A 131 -18.44 19.89 -15.67
N ARG A 132 -18.54 19.79 -17.00
CA ARG A 132 -17.61 19.00 -17.83
C ARG A 132 -16.53 19.92 -18.39
N ALA A 133 -15.29 19.70 -17.95
CA ALA A 133 -14.15 20.45 -18.46
C ALA A 133 -12.83 19.65 -18.31
N LYS A 134 -11.96 19.79 -19.32
CA LYS A 134 -10.63 19.17 -19.35
C LYS A 134 -9.78 19.61 -18.15
N ASN A 135 -8.74 18.84 -17.85
CA ASN A 135 -7.80 19.22 -16.80
C ASN A 135 -6.90 20.37 -17.29
N GLY A 136 -6.64 21.35 -16.42
CA GLY A 136 -5.78 22.50 -16.72
C GLY A 136 -6.46 23.75 -17.32
N THR A 137 -7.80 23.83 -17.40
CA THR A 137 -8.55 25.04 -17.85
C THR A 137 -8.82 26.07 -16.74
N GLY A 138 -8.22 25.92 -15.56
CA GLY A 138 -8.50 26.79 -14.41
C GLY A 138 -9.74 26.40 -13.60
N LYS A 139 -10.22 25.14 -13.70
CA LYS A 139 -11.35 24.58 -12.91
C LYS A 139 -11.30 24.93 -11.42
N SER A 140 -10.12 24.86 -10.78
CA SER A 140 -9.99 25.22 -9.36
C SER A 140 -10.33 26.67 -9.07
N GLY A 141 -10.04 27.62 -9.97
CA GLY A 141 -10.53 28.99 -9.83
C GLY A 141 -12.06 29.07 -9.92
N ALA A 142 -12.65 28.33 -10.86
CA ALA A 142 -14.09 28.34 -11.12
C ALA A 142 -14.95 27.91 -9.91
N TYR A 143 -14.42 27.06 -9.02
CA TYR A 143 -15.09 26.72 -7.75
C TYR A 143 -14.52 27.43 -6.51
N LEU A 144 -13.22 27.74 -6.44
CA LEU A 144 -12.65 28.41 -5.25
C LEU A 144 -13.09 29.87 -5.15
N ILE A 145 -13.27 30.59 -6.26
CA ILE A 145 -13.72 31.99 -6.26
C ILE A 145 -15.13 32.12 -5.64
N PRO A 146 -16.19 31.45 -6.14
CA PRO A 146 -17.52 31.53 -5.55
C PRO A 146 -17.59 30.91 -4.15
N MET A 147 -16.75 29.90 -3.85
CA MET A 147 -16.62 29.36 -2.49
C MET A 147 -16.11 30.43 -1.52
N LEU A 148 -14.98 31.08 -1.82
CA LEU A 148 -14.38 32.11 -0.96
C LEU A 148 -15.29 33.33 -0.81
N GLU A 149 -16.03 33.69 -1.87
CA GLU A 149 -17.04 34.74 -1.80
C GLU A 149 -18.20 34.38 -0.85
N ARG A 150 -18.66 33.13 -0.82
CA ARG A 150 -19.73 32.71 0.09
C ARG A 150 -19.32 32.54 1.56
N ILE A 151 -18.05 32.66 1.93
CA ILE A 151 -17.59 32.56 3.33
C ILE A 151 -17.91 33.83 4.12
N ASP A 152 -18.46 33.62 5.33
CA ASP A 152 -18.64 34.62 6.37
C ASP A 152 -17.59 34.41 7.48
N LEU A 153 -16.69 35.37 7.65
CA LEU A 153 -15.58 35.31 8.61
C LEU A 153 -16.00 35.54 10.08
N LYS A 154 -17.28 35.85 10.34
CA LYS A 154 -17.82 36.00 11.70
C LYS A 154 -18.31 34.67 12.31
N LYS A 155 -17.97 33.55 11.68
CA LYS A 155 -18.55 32.23 11.93
C LYS A 155 -17.47 31.15 12.01
N ASP A 156 -17.02 30.88 13.23
CA ASP A 156 -16.02 29.84 13.55
C ASP A 156 -16.56 28.41 13.38
N HIS A 157 -16.83 28.01 12.13
CA HIS A 157 -17.18 26.65 11.74
C HIS A 157 -16.91 26.40 10.26
N ILE A 158 -16.86 25.12 9.88
CA ILE A 158 -16.64 24.70 8.50
C ILE A 158 -17.89 25.07 7.68
N GLN A 159 -17.71 25.97 6.72
CA GLN A 159 -18.78 26.49 5.85
C GLN A 159 -18.74 25.88 4.45
N ALA A 160 -17.54 25.48 4.00
CA ALA A 160 -17.34 24.88 2.68
C ALA A 160 -16.37 23.70 2.72
N MET A 161 -16.58 22.74 1.83
CA MET A 161 -15.77 21.53 1.72
C MET A 161 -15.46 21.20 0.25
N VAL A 162 -14.20 20.95 -0.07
CA VAL A 162 -13.77 20.38 -1.36
C VAL A 162 -13.35 18.93 -1.14
N VAL A 163 -13.98 18.00 -1.84
CA VAL A 163 -13.59 16.58 -1.84
C VAL A 163 -12.85 16.25 -3.14
N VAL A 164 -11.71 15.55 -3.01
CA VAL A 164 -10.81 15.22 -4.12
C VAL A 164 -10.25 13.79 -4.00
N PRO A 165 -9.98 13.06 -5.09
CA PRO A 165 -9.59 11.65 -5.03
C PRO A 165 -8.14 11.40 -4.58
N THR A 166 -7.23 12.37 -4.74
CA THR A 166 -5.79 12.21 -4.42
C THR A 166 -5.30 13.17 -3.36
N ARG A 167 -4.26 12.75 -2.63
CA ARG A 167 -3.61 13.54 -1.55
C ARG A 167 -2.89 14.74 -2.15
N GLU A 168 -2.26 14.51 -3.29
CA GLU A 168 -1.50 15.48 -4.08
C GLU A 168 -2.41 16.60 -4.62
N LEU A 169 -3.63 16.27 -5.11
CA LEU A 169 -4.60 17.28 -5.53
C LEU A 169 -5.13 18.11 -4.35
N ALA A 170 -5.34 17.51 -3.17
CA ALA A 170 -5.76 18.26 -1.98
C ALA A 170 -4.71 19.29 -1.54
N LEU A 171 -3.42 18.96 -1.65
CA LEU A 171 -2.33 19.90 -1.38
C LEU A 171 -2.26 21.00 -2.45
N GLN A 172 -2.49 20.69 -3.73
CA GLN A 172 -2.52 21.69 -4.79
C GLN A 172 -3.71 22.66 -4.64
N VAL A 173 -4.92 22.15 -4.43
CA VAL A 173 -6.14 22.97 -4.29
C VAL A 173 -6.08 23.82 -3.02
N SER A 174 -5.51 23.31 -1.93
CA SER A 174 -5.33 24.11 -0.70
C SER A 174 -4.26 25.19 -0.83
N GLN A 175 -3.14 24.95 -1.54
CA GLN A 175 -2.19 26.01 -1.91
C GLN A 175 -2.87 27.13 -2.70
N ILE A 176 -3.61 26.78 -3.76
CA ILE A 176 -4.33 27.76 -4.60
C ILE A 176 -5.37 28.54 -3.76
N CYS A 177 -6.14 27.84 -2.92
CA CYS A 177 -7.15 28.45 -2.04
C CYS A 177 -6.51 29.46 -1.07
N ILE A 178 -5.41 29.09 -0.40
CA ILE A 178 -4.68 29.97 0.53
C ILE A 178 -4.11 31.21 -0.18
N GLN A 179 -3.60 31.05 -1.41
CA GLN A 179 -3.06 32.17 -2.17
C GLN A 179 -4.16 33.15 -2.60
N ILE A 180 -5.29 32.67 -3.11
CA ILE A 180 -6.44 33.50 -3.48
C ILE A 180 -7.06 34.16 -2.24
N SER A 181 -7.15 33.44 -1.11
CA SER A 181 -7.74 33.97 0.12
C SER A 181 -6.81 34.86 0.96
N LYS A 182 -5.57 35.09 0.52
CA LYS A 182 -4.50 35.80 1.25
C LYS A 182 -4.96 37.15 1.82
N HIS A 183 -5.67 37.94 1.01
CA HIS A 183 -6.10 39.29 1.37
C HIS A 183 -7.46 39.35 2.10
N LEU A 184 -8.20 38.23 2.17
CA LEU A 184 -9.48 38.15 2.90
C LEU A 184 -9.32 38.20 4.44
N GLY A 185 -8.10 38.32 4.97
CA GLY A 185 -7.87 38.75 6.36
C GLY A 185 -8.34 37.83 7.48
N GLY A 186 -8.80 36.62 7.19
CA GLY A 186 -9.31 35.69 8.21
C GLY A 186 -9.57 34.25 7.79
N VAL A 187 -9.70 33.96 6.49
CA VAL A 187 -10.05 32.61 5.99
C VAL A 187 -9.06 31.57 6.51
N LYS A 188 -9.59 30.50 7.13
CA LYS A 188 -8.81 29.37 7.61
C LYS A 188 -9.06 28.16 6.72
N VAL A 189 -8.10 27.84 5.86
CA VAL A 189 -8.11 26.66 5.00
C VAL A 189 -7.36 25.52 5.69
N MET A 190 -7.89 24.30 5.62
CA MET A 190 -7.23 23.08 6.07
C MET A 190 -7.24 22.02 4.97
N ALA A 191 -6.10 21.34 4.78
CA ALA A 191 -6.02 20.14 3.95
C ALA A 191 -5.89 18.89 4.85
N THR A 192 -6.83 17.95 4.76
CA THR A 192 -6.80 16.69 5.54
C THR A 192 -6.90 15.49 4.62
N THR A 193 -5.90 14.62 4.66
CA THR A 193 -5.80 13.50 3.70
C THR A 193 -5.27 12.24 4.37
N GLY A 194 -5.66 11.08 3.87
CA GLY A 194 -5.04 9.83 4.33
C GLY A 194 -3.51 9.91 4.21
N GLY A 195 -2.77 9.53 5.25
CA GLY A 195 -1.31 9.63 5.29
C GLY A 195 -0.74 10.92 5.90
N THR A 196 -1.57 11.92 6.19
CA THR A 196 -1.26 12.88 7.28
C THR A 196 -1.59 12.23 8.63
N ASN A 197 -0.93 12.66 9.71
CA ASN A 197 -1.18 12.13 11.05
C ASN A 197 -2.58 12.54 11.54
N LEU A 198 -3.41 11.55 11.89
CA LEU A 198 -4.78 11.80 12.35
C LEU A 198 -4.81 12.63 13.65
N ARG A 199 -3.81 12.48 14.53
CA ARG A 199 -3.75 13.27 15.78
C ARG A 199 -3.55 14.76 15.51
N ASP A 200 -2.72 15.09 14.52
CA ASP A 200 -2.38 16.48 14.20
C ASP A 200 -3.53 17.14 13.42
N ASP A 201 -4.24 16.37 12.58
CA ASP A 201 -5.52 16.77 11.98
C ASP A 201 -6.59 17.09 13.04
N ILE A 202 -6.72 16.26 14.08
CA ILE A 202 -7.68 16.49 15.18
C ILE A 202 -7.33 17.76 15.94
N LEU A 203 -6.07 17.92 16.37
CA LEU A 203 -5.61 19.12 17.08
C LEU A 203 -5.76 20.40 16.22
N ARG A 204 -5.64 20.30 14.90
CA ARG A 204 -5.89 21.42 13.99
C ARG A 204 -7.38 21.73 13.82
N LEU A 205 -8.29 20.79 14.06
CA LEU A 205 -9.75 21.01 14.02
C LEU A 205 -10.32 21.56 15.34
N ASP A 206 -9.53 21.57 16.43
CA ASP A 206 -9.86 22.33 17.64
C ASP A 206 -9.70 23.86 17.43
N GLU A 207 -8.87 24.27 16.46
CA GLU A 207 -8.78 25.65 15.94
C GLU A 207 -9.81 25.92 14.84
N THR A 208 -10.23 27.18 14.64
CA THR A 208 -11.13 27.57 13.55
C THR A 208 -10.65 27.08 12.17
N VAL A 209 -11.57 26.43 11.45
CA VAL A 209 -11.46 26.06 10.03
C VAL A 209 -12.73 26.50 9.32
N HIS A 210 -12.58 27.27 8.24
CA HIS A 210 -13.68 27.73 7.38
C HIS A 210 -13.86 26.82 6.16
N VAL A 211 -12.74 26.35 5.60
CA VAL A 211 -12.69 25.51 4.39
C VAL A 211 -11.89 24.24 4.66
N VAL A 212 -12.50 23.08 4.40
CA VAL A 212 -11.83 21.77 4.44
C VAL A 212 -11.62 21.23 3.03
N ILE A 213 -10.39 20.82 2.70
CA ILE A 213 -10.03 20.23 1.41
C ILE A 213 -9.48 18.82 1.67
N ALA A 214 -10.17 17.78 1.18
CA ALA A 214 -9.96 16.44 1.73
C ALA A 214 -10.19 15.25 0.78
N THR A 215 -9.56 14.12 1.14
CA THR A 215 -9.83 12.81 0.52
C THR A 215 -10.98 12.08 1.26
N PRO A 216 -11.94 11.45 0.54
CA PRO A 216 -13.20 10.95 1.12
C PRO A 216 -13.07 10.17 2.44
N GLY A 217 -12.23 9.13 2.46
CA GLY A 217 -12.10 8.25 3.64
C GLY A 217 -11.55 8.94 4.89
N ARG A 218 -10.77 10.03 4.76
CA ARG A 218 -10.25 10.78 5.92
C ARG A 218 -11.27 11.78 6.45
N ILE A 219 -11.96 12.52 5.59
CA ILE A 219 -12.99 13.45 6.06
C ILE A 219 -14.19 12.71 6.66
N LEU A 220 -14.58 11.56 6.09
CA LEU A 220 -15.63 10.73 6.69
C LEU A 220 -15.25 10.18 8.07
N ASP A 221 -13.99 9.79 8.28
CA ASP A 221 -13.48 9.35 9.59
C ASP A 221 -13.52 10.49 10.63
N LEU A 222 -13.12 11.71 10.23
CA LEU A 222 -13.19 12.90 11.09
C LEU A 222 -14.63 13.35 11.40
N ILE A 223 -15.57 13.19 10.45
CA ILE A 223 -17.01 13.45 10.66
C ILE A 223 -17.58 12.39 11.62
N LYS A 224 -17.35 11.09 11.37
CA LYS A 224 -17.87 10.00 12.22
C LYS A 224 -17.29 10.00 13.64
N LYS A 225 -16.13 10.62 13.87
CA LYS A 225 -15.56 10.89 15.20
C LYS A 225 -16.13 12.15 15.89
N GLY A 226 -16.98 12.92 15.24
CA GLY A 226 -17.54 14.18 15.76
C GLY A 226 -16.55 15.35 15.81
N VAL A 227 -15.37 15.21 15.21
CA VAL A 227 -14.30 16.22 15.20
C VAL A 227 -14.57 17.24 14.09
N ALA A 228 -14.77 16.78 12.86
CA ALA A 228 -15.18 17.63 11.75
C ALA A 228 -16.71 17.85 11.80
N LYS A 229 -17.13 18.95 12.43
CA LYS A 229 -18.54 19.38 12.51
C LYS A 229 -18.97 20.00 11.19
N VAL A 230 -19.78 19.27 10.42
CA VAL A 230 -20.19 19.63 9.05
C VAL A 230 -21.69 19.94 8.91
N ASP A 231 -22.40 20.07 10.03
CA ASP A 231 -23.83 20.42 10.13
C ASP A 231 -24.16 21.78 9.46
N ARG A 232 -23.15 22.65 9.31
CA ARG A 232 -23.29 24.02 8.77
C ARG A 232 -22.63 24.22 7.41
N VAL A 233 -22.10 23.16 6.79
CA VAL A 233 -21.50 23.25 5.45
C VAL A 233 -22.58 23.60 4.42
N GLN A 234 -22.47 24.79 3.83
CA GLN A 234 -23.40 25.29 2.82
C GLN A 234 -22.98 24.92 1.40
N MET A 235 -21.69 24.68 1.15
CA MET A 235 -21.17 24.35 -0.19
C MET A 235 -20.25 23.11 -0.14
N MET A 236 -20.56 22.12 -0.98
CA MET A 236 -19.70 20.97 -1.24
C MET A 236 -19.23 20.98 -2.70
N VAL A 237 -17.93 20.82 -2.91
CA VAL A 237 -17.32 20.70 -4.24
C VAL A 237 -16.72 19.32 -4.42
N MET A 238 -16.85 18.77 -5.62
CA MET A 238 -16.28 17.49 -6.03
C MET A 238 -15.45 17.68 -7.29
N ASP A 239 -14.13 17.50 -7.22
CA ASP A 239 -13.22 17.59 -8.39
C ASP A 239 -12.63 16.21 -8.73
N GLU A 240 -12.36 15.96 -10.03
CA GLU A 240 -12.20 14.60 -10.61
C GLU A 240 -13.31 13.64 -10.13
N ALA A 241 -14.57 14.07 -10.24
CA ALA A 241 -15.74 13.38 -9.70
C ALA A 241 -16.00 11.99 -10.30
N ASP A 242 -15.55 11.71 -11.53
CA ASP A 242 -15.53 10.38 -12.15
C ASP A 242 -14.68 9.35 -11.38
N LYS A 243 -13.82 9.81 -10.46
CA LYS A 243 -13.02 8.96 -9.57
C LYS A 243 -13.48 9.01 -8.12
N LEU A 244 -14.18 10.06 -7.71
CA LEU A 244 -14.94 10.08 -6.45
C LEU A 244 -16.19 9.17 -6.52
N LEU A 245 -16.72 8.94 -7.72
CA LEU A 245 -17.91 8.13 -7.99
C LEU A 245 -17.56 6.79 -8.69
N SER A 246 -16.38 6.25 -8.37
CA SER A 246 -16.07 4.84 -8.62
C SER A 246 -16.79 3.92 -7.62
N GLN A 247 -16.79 2.62 -7.89
CA GLN A 247 -17.43 1.61 -7.01
C GLN A 247 -16.87 1.64 -5.57
N ASP A 248 -15.58 1.93 -5.39
CA ASP A 248 -14.92 1.98 -4.07
C ASP A 248 -15.23 3.25 -3.27
N PHE A 249 -15.45 4.38 -3.96
CA PHE A 249 -15.59 5.70 -3.32
C PHE A 249 -17.04 6.19 -3.23
N VAL A 250 -17.95 5.73 -4.09
CA VAL A 250 -19.34 6.24 -4.14
C VAL A 250 -20.06 6.10 -2.78
N VAL A 251 -19.90 4.98 -2.09
CA VAL A 251 -20.49 4.76 -0.76
C VAL A 251 -19.94 5.75 0.27
N LEU A 252 -18.65 6.06 0.22
CA LEU A 252 -18.02 7.04 1.11
C LEU A 252 -18.51 8.47 0.82
N ILE A 253 -18.79 8.80 -0.44
CA ILE A 253 -19.37 10.08 -0.83
C ILE A 253 -20.83 10.18 -0.36
N GLU A 254 -21.65 9.15 -0.57
CA GLU A 254 -23.04 9.13 -0.09
C GLU A 254 -23.11 9.24 1.45
N ASP A 255 -22.23 8.53 2.16
CA ASP A 255 -22.06 8.65 3.61
C ASP A 255 -21.75 10.08 4.04
N ILE A 256 -20.74 10.74 3.44
CA ILE A 256 -20.39 12.15 3.73
C ILE A 256 -21.62 13.05 3.51
N ILE A 257 -22.31 12.86 2.39
CA ILE A 257 -23.49 13.62 1.95
C ILE A 257 -24.70 13.42 2.87
N SER A 258 -24.75 12.34 3.67
CA SER A 258 -25.76 12.14 4.70
C SER A 258 -25.59 13.05 5.93
N PHE A 259 -24.36 13.44 6.27
CA PHE A 259 -24.04 14.28 7.44
C PHE A 259 -24.17 15.79 7.17
N LEU A 260 -24.17 16.22 5.91
CA LEU A 260 -24.27 17.64 5.52
C LEU A 260 -25.73 18.14 5.61
N ALA A 261 -25.91 19.46 5.75
CA ALA A 261 -27.22 20.10 5.70
C ALA A 261 -27.98 19.81 4.38
N LYS A 262 -29.31 19.64 4.44
CA LYS A 262 -30.14 19.34 3.25
C LYS A 262 -30.21 20.48 2.23
N GLY A 263 -30.04 21.73 2.68
CA GLY A 263 -30.05 22.93 1.83
C GLY A 263 -28.67 23.33 1.27
N ARG A 264 -27.70 22.41 1.28
CA ARG A 264 -26.37 22.61 0.69
C ARG A 264 -26.41 22.75 -0.83
N GLN A 265 -25.47 23.52 -1.37
CA GLN A 265 -25.13 23.61 -2.77
C GLN A 265 -24.03 22.58 -3.12
N ILE A 266 -24.16 21.89 -4.25
CA ILE A 266 -23.19 20.90 -4.75
C ILE A 266 -22.64 21.34 -6.11
N LEU A 267 -21.32 21.51 -6.21
CA LEU A 267 -20.62 21.80 -7.48
C LEU A 267 -19.75 20.60 -7.89
N LEU A 268 -20.13 19.92 -8.96
CA LEU A 268 -19.51 18.68 -9.43
C LEU A 268 -18.71 18.94 -10.72
N TYR A 269 -17.40 18.72 -10.67
CA TYR A 269 -16.48 18.90 -11.80
C TYR A 269 -15.89 17.57 -12.25
N SER A 270 -15.94 17.29 -13.55
CA SER A 270 -15.39 16.06 -14.14
C SER A 270 -14.84 16.27 -15.55
N ALA A 271 -14.04 15.31 -16.03
CA ALA A 271 -13.69 15.17 -17.44
C ALA A 271 -14.65 14.20 -18.18
N THR A 272 -15.05 13.11 -17.51
CA THR A 272 -15.95 12.08 -18.05
C THR A 272 -17.21 11.92 -17.19
N PHE A 273 -18.30 11.47 -17.80
CA PHE A 273 -19.56 11.17 -17.12
C PHE A 273 -19.98 9.71 -17.34
N PRO A 274 -19.31 8.73 -16.71
CA PRO A 274 -19.79 7.35 -16.71
C PRO A 274 -21.13 7.24 -15.97
N ILE A 275 -21.83 6.14 -16.19
CA ILE A 275 -23.21 5.88 -15.69
C ILE A 275 -23.31 6.03 -14.16
N SER A 276 -22.23 5.79 -13.40
CA SER A 276 -22.22 6.03 -11.94
C SER A 276 -22.39 7.51 -11.58
N VAL A 277 -21.78 8.43 -12.33
CA VAL A 277 -21.93 9.88 -12.14
C VAL A 277 -23.37 10.30 -12.47
N GLN A 278 -23.92 9.83 -13.58
CA GLN A 278 -25.32 10.12 -13.97
C GLN A 278 -26.34 9.66 -12.92
N LYS A 279 -26.18 8.45 -12.37
CA LYS A 279 -27.03 7.92 -11.29
C LYS A 279 -26.90 8.74 -9.99
N PHE A 280 -25.68 9.15 -9.65
CA PHE A 280 -25.42 10.00 -8.49
C PHE A 280 -26.05 11.39 -8.65
N MET A 281 -25.92 12.01 -9.83
CA MET A 281 -26.52 13.30 -10.15
C MET A 281 -28.03 13.30 -9.92
N ALA A 282 -28.74 12.33 -10.53
CA ALA A 282 -30.20 12.21 -10.42
C ALA A 282 -30.71 11.96 -8.99
N LYS A 283 -29.84 11.52 -8.08
CA LYS A 283 -30.14 11.24 -6.67
C LYS A 283 -29.78 12.41 -5.73
N HIS A 284 -28.81 13.25 -6.09
CA HIS A 284 -28.19 14.20 -5.15
C HIS A 284 -28.14 15.67 -5.59
N LEU A 285 -28.20 16.00 -6.88
CA LEU A 285 -28.12 17.39 -7.36
C LEU A 285 -29.53 17.96 -7.64
N GLN A 286 -29.78 19.19 -7.19
CA GLN A 286 -31.09 19.85 -7.25
C GLN A 286 -31.22 20.78 -8.46
N LYS A 287 -31.74 20.25 -9.57
CA LYS A 287 -31.87 20.95 -10.88
C LYS A 287 -30.54 21.65 -11.28
N PRO A 288 -29.43 20.88 -11.38
CA PRO A 288 -28.12 21.45 -11.64
C PRO A 288 -28.07 22.21 -12.96
N TYR A 289 -27.23 23.23 -13.02
CA TYR A 289 -26.85 23.85 -14.29
C TYR A 289 -25.74 23.03 -14.94
N GLU A 290 -26.00 22.53 -16.15
CA GLU A 290 -25.04 21.69 -16.89
C GLU A 290 -24.17 22.56 -17.80
N ILE A 291 -22.88 22.65 -17.47
CA ILE A 291 -21.84 23.34 -18.23
C ILE A 291 -21.06 22.27 -18.99
N ASN A 292 -21.27 22.15 -20.31
CA ASN A 292 -20.48 21.29 -21.17
C ASN A 292 -19.61 22.11 -22.14
N LEU A 293 -18.37 22.39 -21.76
CA LEU A 293 -17.39 23.08 -22.61
C LEU A 293 -16.55 22.11 -23.45
N MET A 294 -17.09 20.92 -23.74
CA MET A 294 -16.42 19.86 -24.48
C MET A 294 -17.41 19.17 -25.44
N GLU A 295 -17.37 19.59 -26.71
CA GLU A 295 -18.04 18.92 -27.83
C GLU A 295 -17.39 17.55 -28.08
N GLU A 296 -16.06 17.53 -28.16
CA GLU A 296 -15.22 16.33 -28.28
C GLU A 296 -14.66 15.85 -26.94
N LEU A 297 -14.26 14.58 -26.87
CA LEU A 297 -13.50 14.00 -25.76
C LEU A 297 -11.98 14.26 -25.85
N THR A 298 -11.52 14.96 -26.88
CA THR A 298 -10.11 15.20 -27.21
C THR A 298 -9.47 16.28 -26.33
N LEU A 299 -8.14 16.41 -26.42
CA LEU A 299 -7.39 17.53 -25.84
C LEU A 299 -6.79 18.38 -26.97
N LYS A 300 -7.57 19.38 -27.41
CA LYS A 300 -7.11 20.41 -28.35
C LYS A 300 -5.80 21.02 -27.82
N GLY A 301 -4.80 21.11 -28.69
CA GLY A 301 -3.43 21.55 -28.39
C GLY A 301 -2.38 20.43 -28.18
N ILE A 302 -2.79 19.17 -27.98
CA ILE A 302 -1.85 18.06 -27.80
C ILE A 302 -1.66 17.27 -29.10
N THR A 303 -0.45 17.32 -29.65
CA THR A 303 -0.04 16.49 -30.79
C THR A 303 0.23 15.06 -30.32
N GLN A 304 -0.41 14.08 -30.94
CA GLN A 304 -0.40 12.68 -30.50
C GLN A 304 0.23 11.77 -31.57
N PHE A 305 1.26 11.01 -31.19
CA PHE A 305 1.92 10.04 -32.06
C PHE A 305 1.98 8.64 -31.44
N TYR A 306 2.07 7.61 -32.27
CA TYR A 306 2.45 6.25 -31.85
C TYR A 306 3.68 5.73 -32.58
N ALA A 307 4.42 4.84 -31.91
CA ALA A 307 5.53 4.07 -32.45
C ALA A 307 5.29 2.57 -32.21
N TYR A 308 5.28 1.76 -33.27
CA TYR A 308 5.25 0.30 -33.14
C TYR A 308 6.63 -0.21 -32.69
N VAL A 309 6.67 -0.85 -31.52
CA VAL A 309 7.91 -1.34 -30.90
C VAL A 309 7.67 -2.65 -30.14
N THR A 310 8.63 -3.58 -30.21
CA THR A 310 8.63 -4.72 -29.28
C THR A 310 9.07 -4.29 -27.88
N GLU A 311 8.65 -5.01 -26.84
CA GLU A 311 9.07 -4.77 -25.44
C GLU A 311 10.59 -4.64 -25.28
N ARG A 312 11.38 -5.44 -26.01
CA ARG A 312 12.85 -5.38 -26.00
C ARG A 312 13.41 -4.07 -26.59
N GLN A 313 12.69 -3.45 -27.52
CA GLN A 313 13.09 -2.22 -28.21
C GLN A 313 12.61 -0.95 -27.49
N LYS A 314 11.60 -1.02 -26.60
CA LYS A 314 11.03 0.17 -25.93
C LYS A 314 12.08 1.10 -25.29
N VAL A 315 13.07 0.55 -24.58
CA VAL A 315 14.14 1.34 -23.95
C VAL A 315 15.06 2.01 -24.98
N HIS A 316 15.33 1.33 -26.11
CA HIS A 316 16.12 1.90 -27.20
C HIS A 316 15.35 3.00 -27.95
N CYS A 317 14.06 2.79 -28.20
CA CYS A 317 13.17 3.81 -28.76
C CYS A 317 13.10 5.05 -27.85
N LEU A 318 12.92 4.86 -26.54
CA LEU A 318 12.92 5.95 -25.56
C LEU A 318 14.23 6.75 -25.58
N ASN A 319 15.38 6.08 -25.69
CA ASN A 319 16.68 6.75 -25.83
C ASN A 319 16.76 7.60 -27.13
N THR A 320 16.26 7.08 -28.25
CA THR A 320 16.18 7.81 -29.52
C THR A 320 15.24 9.02 -29.45
N LEU A 321 14.11 8.90 -28.73
CA LEU A 321 13.21 10.03 -28.46
C LEU A 321 13.91 11.11 -27.62
N PHE A 322 14.57 10.72 -26.53
CA PHE A 322 15.33 11.64 -25.67
C PHE A 322 16.51 12.33 -26.39
N SER A 323 17.09 11.70 -27.41
CA SER A 323 18.14 12.30 -28.24
C SER A 323 17.63 13.21 -29.37
N ARG A 324 16.34 13.13 -29.74
CA ARG A 324 15.75 13.89 -30.87
C ARG A 324 14.81 15.01 -30.43
N LEU A 325 14.20 14.93 -29.24
CA LEU A 325 13.19 15.87 -28.79
C LEU A 325 13.77 16.97 -27.89
N GLN A 326 13.30 18.21 -28.08
CA GLN A 326 13.64 19.35 -27.21
C GLN A 326 12.75 19.33 -25.95
N ILE A 327 13.04 18.38 -25.06
CA ILE A 327 12.33 18.18 -23.79
C ILE A 327 12.77 19.24 -22.77
N ASN A 328 11.81 20.00 -22.26
CA ASN A 328 11.98 20.82 -21.06
C ASN A 328 11.87 19.91 -19.82
N GLN A 329 10.63 19.47 -19.52
CA GLN A 329 10.37 18.31 -18.67
C GLN A 329 9.48 17.28 -19.38
N SER A 330 9.65 16.00 -19.02
CA SER A 330 8.79 14.92 -19.47
C SER A 330 8.22 14.06 -18.34
N ILE A 331 7.06 13.46 -18.60
CA ILE A 331 6.45 12.43 -17.75
C ILE A 331 6.33 11.13 -18.54
N ILE A 332 6.84 10.04 -17.97
CA ILE A 332 6.86 8.70 -18.56
C ILE A 332 5.93 7.77 -17.77
N PHE A 333 4.91 7.22 -18.43
CA PHE A 333 3.93 6.35 -17.81
C PHE A 333 4.22 4.86 -18.03
N CYS A 334 4.23 4.10 -16.94
CA CYS A 334 4.29 2.63 -16.94
C CYS A 334 3.07 2.04 -16.23
N ASN A 335 2.60 0.88 -16.70
CA ASN A 335 1.39 0.22 -16.19
C ASN A 335 1.60 -0.52 -14.85
N SER A 336 2.83 -0.64 -14.35
CA SER A 336 3.10 -1.29 -13.06
C SER A 336 4.23 -0.63 -12.25
N THR A 337 4.12 -0.72 -10.93
CA THR A 337 5.10 -0.16 -9.98
C THR A 337 6.51 -0.70 -10.20
N GLN A 338 6.64 -2.01 -10.49
CA GLN A 338 7.92 -2.65 -10.80
C GLN A 338 8.52 -2.15 -12.13
N ARG A 339 7.70 -1.89 -13.16
CA ARG A 339 8.18 -1.31 -14.43
C ARG A 339 8.64 0.13 -14.27
N VAL A 340 8.01 0.92 -13.39
CA VAL A 340 8.49 2.26 -13.01
C VAL A 340 9.91 2.18 -12.43
N GLU A 341 10.15 1.33 -11.43
CA GLU A 341 11.49 1.17 -10.84
C GLU A 341 12.54 0.70 -11.85
N LEU A 342 12.22 -0.34 -12.63
CA LEU A 342 13.17 -0.93 -13.58
C LEU A 342 13.52 0.04 -14.70
N LEU A 343 12.52 0.78 -15.23
CA LEU A 343 12.76 1.79 -16.25
C LEU A 343 13.59 2.95 -15.70
N ALA A 344 13.23 3.48 -14.53
CA ALA A 344 13.96 4.56 -13.87
C ALA A 344 15.43 4.19 -13.65
N LYS A 345 15.69 3.04 -12.99
CA LYS A 345 17.04 2.50 -12.80
C LYS A 345 17.79 2.35 -14.12
N LYS A 346 17.12 1.98 -15.21
CA LYS A 346 17.75 1.81 -16.53
C LYS A 346 18.04 3.12 -17.25
N ILE A 347 17.18 4.14 -17.17
CA ILE A 347 17.46 5.44 -17.80
C ILE A 347 18.47 6.27 -16.99
N THR A 348 18.52 6.13 -15.65
CA THR A 348 19.62 6.69 -14.84
C THR A 348 20.97 6.07 -15.22
N GLN A 349 21.03 4.75 -15.47
CA GLN A 349 22.23 4.08 -15.99
C GLN A 349 22.65 4.55 -17.39
N LEU A 350 21.73 5.14 -18.17
CA LEU A 350 22.02 5.74 -19.47
C LEU A 350 22.40 7.23 -19.36
N GLY A 351 22.54 7.78 -18.14
CA GLY A 351 22.94 9.17 -17.89
C GLY A 351 21.79 10.17 -17.82
N TYR A 352 20.53 9.75 -17.97
CA TYR A 352 19.39 10.68 -17.91
C TYR A 352 19.03 11.04 -16.47
N SER A 353 18.97 12.34 -16.19
CA SER A 353 18.37 12.87 -14.96
C SER A 353 16.88 12.54 -14.94
N CYS A 354 16.48 11.68 -13.99
CA CYS A 354 15.10 11.34 -13.74
C CYS A 354 14.83 11.11 -12.26
N PHE A 355 13.59 11.34 -11.84
CA PHE A 355 13.03 10.71 -10.64
C PHE A 355 11.93 9.72 -11.02
N TYR A 356 11.46 8.96 -10.05
CA TYR A 356 10.34 8.05 -10.20
C TYR A 356 9.40 8.10 -9.01
N ILE A 357 8.10 7.89 -9.23
CA ILE A 357 7.11 7.81 -8.16
C ILE A 357 6.02 6.77 -8.47
N HIS A 358 5.75 5.88 -7.50
CA HIS A 358 4.77 4.80 -7.64
C HIS A 358 4.11 4.43 -6.30
N ALA A 359 2.97 3.71 -6.35
CA ALA A 359 2.04 3.57 -5.23
C ALA A 359 2.65 3.02 -3.93
N LYS A 360 3.64 2.12 -4.04
CA LYS A 360 4.34 1.49 -2.90
C LYS A 360 5.31 2.41 -2.12
N MET A 361 5.49 3.68 -2.52
CA MET A 361 6.44 4.60 -1.86
C MET A 361 5.80 5.34 -0.68
N MET A 362 6.58 5.59 0.37
CA MET A 362 6.15 6.37 1.54
C MET A 362 5.73 7.79 1.15
N GLN A 363 4.68 8.32 1.77
CA GLN A 363 4.05 9.59 1.34
C GLN A 363 4.99 10.80 1.43
N GLU A 364 5.84 10.87 2.46
CA GLU A 364 6.85 11.93 2.59
C GLU A 364 7.80 11.95 1.38
N TYR A 365 8.25 10.78 0.94
CA TYR A 365 9.12 10.64 -0.23
C TYR A 365 8.36 10.91 -1.55
N ARG A 366 7.09 10.50 -1.65
CA ARG A 366 6.20 10.88 -2.77
C ARG A 366 6.10 12.40 -2.90
N ASN A 367 5.79 13.09 -1.79
CA ASN A 367 5.64 14.54 -1.73
C ASN A 367 6.95 15.25 -2.08
N ARG A 368 8.07 14.79 -1.51
CA ARG A 368 9.41 15.33 -1.80
C ARG A 368 9.75 15.21 -3.28
N VAL A 369 9.66 14.01 -3.86
CA VAL A 369 10.04 13.81 -5.27
C VAL A 369 9.14 14.60 -6.22
N PHE A 370 7.84 14.75 -5.90
CA PHE A 370 6.95 15.64 -6.64
C PHE A 370 7.39 17.11 -6.56
N HIS A 371 7.69 17.61 -5.35
CA HIS A 371 8.17 18.98 -5.15
C HIS A 371 9.51 19.23 -5.86
N ASP A 372 10.46 18.31 -5.72
CA ASP A 372 11.78 18.38 -6.35
C ASP A 372 11.66 18.36 -7.89
N PHE A 373 10.71 17.59 -8.47
CA PHE A 373 10.39 17.61 -9.90
C PHE A 373 9.68 18.91 -10.34
N ARG A 374 8.69 19.39 -9.59
CA ARG A 374 7.96 20.65 -9.86
C ARG A 374 8.90 21.87 -9.87
N ASN A 375 9.97 21.82 -9.08
CA ASN A 375 11.00 22.86 -9.00
C ASN A 375 12.12 22.69 -10.04
N GLY A 376 11.99 21.76 -11.00
CA GLY A 376 12.95 21.60 -12.10
C GLY A 376 14.23 20.82 -11.75
N LEU A 377 14.36 20.23 -10.55
CA LEU A 377 15.60 19.55 -10.13
C LEU A 377 15.90 18.25 -10.92
N CYS A 378 14.91 17.72 -11.65
CA CYS A 378 15.15 16.73 -12.70
C CYS A 378 14.27 17.00 -13.93
N ARG A 379 14.68 16.48 -15.10
CA ARG A 379 13.92 16.67 -16.35
C ARG A 379 12.84 15.62 -16.57
N ASN A 380 12.94 14.44 -15.99
CA ASN A 380 12.06 13.31 -16.34
C ASN A 380 11.45 12.66 -15.10
N LEU A 381 10.13 12.44 -15.10
CA LEU A 381 9.42 11.72 -14.04
C LEU A 381 8.85 10.40 -14.57
N VAL A 382 9.27 9.26 -14.03
CA VAL A 382 8.69 7.94 -14.34
C VAL A 382 7.62 7.59 -13.31
N CYS A 383 6.38 7.30 -13.72
CA CYS A 383 5.29 7.08 -12.78
C CYS A 383 4.17 6.14 -13.23
N THR A 384 3.36 5.69 -12.27
CA THR A 384 2.08 4.99 -12.48
C THR A 384 0.90 5.96 -12.43
N ASP A 385 -0.22 5.60 -13.07
CA ASP A 385 -1.49 6.36 -13.18
C ASP A 385 -2.02 7.04 -11.91
N LEU A 386 -1.73 6.49 -10.74
CA LEU A 386 -2.22 6.99 -9.45
C LEU A 386 -1.65 8.38 -9.09
N PHE A 387 -0.53 8.80 -9.68
CA PHE A 387 0.22 9.96 -9.21
C PHE A 387 -0.14 11.29 -9.85
N THR A 388 -0.24 11.31 -11.18
CA THR A 388 -0.25 12.56 -11.93
C THR A 388 -1.63 13.22 -11.98
N ARG A 389 -2.66 12.54 -11.48
CA ARG A 389 -4.03 13.04 -11.37
C ARG A 389 -4.11 14.28 -10.48
N GLY A 390 -4.95 15.24 -10.87
CA GLY A 390 -4.85 16.63 -10.42
C GLY A 390 -3.63 17.40 -10.95
N ILE A 391 -2.42 16.92 -10.62
CA ILE A 391 -1.11 17.61 -10.71
C ILE A 391 -0.94 18.50 -11.95
N ASP A 392 -0.56 19.77 -11.70
CA ASP A 392 -0.17 20.77 -12.69
C ASP A 392 1.34 21.08 -12.65
N ILE A 393 2.01 20.99 -13.80
CA ILE A 393 3.42 21.38 -13.98
C ILE A 393 3.58 21.99 -15.39
N GLN A 394 3.57 23.32 -15.48
CA GLN A 394 3.60 24.04 -16.77
C GLN A 394 4.85 23.86 -17.62
N ALA A 395 5.92 23.25 -17.08
CA ALA A 395 7.16 22.96 -17.79
C ALA A 395 7.16 21.59 -18.49
N VAL A 396 6.14 20.75 -18.27
CA VAL A 396 6.00 19.45 -18.95
C VAL A 396 5.44 19.65 -20.36
N ASN A 397 6.33 19.63 -21.36
CA ASN A 397 5.94 19.74 -22.77
C ASN A 397 5.79 18.37 -23.47
N VAL A 398 6.35 17.29 -22.91
CA VAL A 398 6.29 15.95 -23.50
C VAL A 398 5.76 14.89 -22.51
N VAL A 399 4.77 14.11 -22.94
CA VAL A 399 4.28 12.92 -22.22
C VAL A 399 4.61 11.66 -23.04
N ILE A 400 5.12 10.62 -22.38
CA ILE A 400 5.46 9.34 -23.03
C ILE A 400 4.72 8.19 -22.35
N ASN A 401 3.81 7.53 -23.08
CA ASN A 401 3.24 6.26 -22.68
C ASN A 401 4.23 5.13 -23.03
N PHE A 402 5.12 4.79 -22.10
CA PHE A 402 6.04 3.66 -22.25
C PHE A 402 5.30 2.32 -22.21
N ASP A 403 4.25 2.24 -21.39
CA ASP A 403 3.21 1.22 -21.49
C ASP A 403 1.90 1.88 -21.90
N PHE A 404 1.25 1.38 -22.95
CA PHE A 404 -0.03 1.93 -23.39
C PHE A 404 -1.15 1.59 -22.37
N PRO A 405 -2.04 2.54 -22.05
CA PRO A 405 -3.16 2.29 -21.14
C PRO A 405 -4.25 1.45 -21.82
N LYS A 406 -5.03 0.70 -21.02
CA LYS A 406 -6.12 -0.15 -21.51
C LYS A 406 -7.47 0.56 -21.69
N ASN A 407 -7.63 1.76 -21.12
CA ASN A 407 -8.90 2.47 -21.03
C ASN A 407 -8.75 3.91 -21.52
N ALA A 408 -9.73 4.41 -22.28
CA ALA A 408 -9.75 5.77 -22.81
C ALA A 408 -9.65 6.86 -21.72
N GLU A 409 -10.37 6.69 -20.60
CA GLU A 409 -10.26 7.61 -19.45
C GLU A 409 -8.82 7.71 -18.91
N THR A 410 -8.10 6.58 -18.86
CA THR A 410 -6.73 6.53 -18.35
C THR A 410 -5.78 7.21 -19.34
N TYR A 411 -5.98 7.00 -20.64
CA TYR A 411 -5.25 7.71 -21.68
C TYR A 411 -5.42 9.22 -21.59
N LEU A 412 -6.67 9.70 -21.58
CA LEU A 412 -7.03 11.12 -21.46
C LEU A 412 -6.39 11.75 -20.22
N HIS A 413 -6.44 11.07 -19.08
CA HIS A 413 -5.83 11.54 -17.83
C HIS A 413 -4.30 11.55 -17.83
N ARG A 414 -3.64 10.77 -18.68
CA ARG A 414 -2.17 10.80 -18.86
C ARG A 414 -1.72 11.89 -19.81
N ILE A 415 -2.36 12.00 -20.98
CA ILE A 415 -1.96 13.01 -21.98
C ILE A 415 -2.27 14.44 -21.49
N GLY A 416 -3.34 14.65 -20.71
CA GLY A 416 -3.66 15.92 -20.02
C GLY A 416 -2.72 16.33 -18.88
N ARG A 417 -1.42 16.02 -19.01
CA ARG A 417 -0.32 16.51 -18.18
C ARG A 417 0.68 17.37 -18.98
N SER A 418 0.73 17.23 -20.31
CA SER A 418 1.20 18.28 -21.22
C SER A 418 0.02 19.16 -21.66
N GLY A 419 0.30 20.27 -22.34
CA GLY A 419 -0.72 21.14 -22.95
C GLY A 419 -1.71 21.82 -21.99
N ARG A 420 -1.29 22.06 -20.74
CA ARG A 420 -2.13 22.72 -19.73
C ARG A 420 -2.27 24.22 -19.99
N PHE A 421 -3.36 24.80 -19.50
CA PHE A 421 -3.80 26.18 -19.79
C PHE A 421 -3.85 26.52 -21.30
N GLY A 422 -4.06 25.50 -22.13
CA GLY A 422 -4.19 25.63 -23.59
C GLY A 422 -2.85 25.70 -24.34
N HIS A 423 -1.71 25.51 -23.68
CA HIS A 423 -0.42 25.45 -24.39
C HIS A 423 -0.35 24.24 -25.32
N LEU A 424 0.55 24.30 -26.30
CA LEU A 424 0.85 23.15 -27.15
C LEU A 424 1.72 22.12 -26.42
N GLY A 425 1.58 20.84 -26.77
CA GLY A 425 2.33 19.76 -26.15
C GLY A 425 2.35 18.48 -26.98
N LEU A 426 3.25 17.56 -26.61
CA LEU A 426 3.49 16.31 -27.33
C LEU A 426 3.12 15.10 -26.46
N ALA A 427 2.47 14.10 -27.07
CA ALA A 427 2.19 12.81 -26.47
C ALA A 427 2.69 11.69 -27.41
N ILE A 428 3.54 10.78 -26.89
CA ILE A 428 4.11 9.68 -27.68
C ILE A 428 3.78 8.33 -27.04
N ASN A 429 3.27 7.40 -27.85
CA ASN A 429 2.77 6.10 -27.44
C ASN A 429 3.65 4.96 -27.93
N LEU A 430 4.20 4.14 -27.03
CA LEU A 430 4.98 2.95 -27.38
C LEU A 430 4.06 1.71 -27.46
N ILE A 431 3.67 1.36 -28.68
CA ILE A 431 2.64 0.35 -28.99
C ILE A 431 3.28 -1.00 -29.31
N THR A 432 2.91 -2.04 -28.56
CA THR A 432 3.23 -3.43 -28.90
C THR A 432 2.14 -4.04 -29.79
N SER A 433 2.38 -5.24 -30.33
CA SER A 433 1.38 -5.98 -31.11
C SER A 433 0.08 -6.26 -30.33
N GLU A 434 0.16 -6.41 -29.00
CA GLU A 434 -0.99 -6.63 -28.12
C GLU A 434 -1.78 -5.33 -27.88
N ASP A 435 -1.11 -4.18 -27.91
CA ASP A 435 -1.73 -2.87 -27.68
C ASP A 435 -2.55 -2.37 -28.88
N ARG A 436 -2.40 -2.95 -30.08
CA ARG A 436 -3.04 -2.48 -31.32
C ARG A 436 -4.58 -2.40 -31.23
N PHE A 437 -5.22 -3.34 -30.53
CA PHE A 437 -6.67 -3.29 -30.31
C PHE A 437 -7.07 -2.15 -29.37
N ASN A 438 -6.32 -1.97 -28.28
CA ASN A 438 -6.55 -0.88 -27.32
C ASN A 438 -6.32 0.49 -27.96
N LEU A 439 -5.30 0.62 -28.83
CA LEU A 439 -5.01 1.84 -29.57
C LEU A 439 -6.25 2.27 -30.38
N LYS A 440 -6.75 1.39 -31.25
CA LYS A 440 -7.92 1.72 -32.09
C LYS A 440 -9.18 1.97 -31.26
N SER A 441 -9.42 1.16 -30.23
CA SER A 441 -10.59 1.34 -29.35
C SER A 441 -10.55 2.65 -28.55
N ILE A 442 -9.35 3.14 -28.16
CA ILE A 442 -9.20 4.44 -27.48
C ILE A 442 -9.30 5.60 -28.47
N GLU A 443 -8.76 5.44 -29.68
CA GLU A 443 -8.90 6.38 -30.79
C GLU A 443 -10.38 6.64 -31.12
N ASP A 444 -11.15 5.56 -31.29
CA ASP A 444 -12.59 5.59 -31.58
C ASP A 444 -13.42 6.13 -30.39
N GLN A 445 -13.08 5.75 -29.15
CA GLN A 445 -13.80 6.22 -27.94
C GLN A 445 -13.60 7.70 -27.63
N LEU A 446 -12.45 8.29 -27.98
CA LEU A 446 -12.15 9.69 -27.72
C LEU A 446 -12.42 10.59 -28.93
N VAL A 447 -12.68 10.00 -30.11
CA VAL A 447 -12.79 10.69 -31.41
C VAL A 447 -11.54 11.53 -31.69
N THR A 448 -10.37 10.90 -31.50
CA THR A 448 -9.05 11.52 -31.73
C THR A 448 -8.36 10.84 -32.92
N ASP A 449 -7.37 11.51 -33.50
CA ASP A 449 -6.41 10.91 -34.45
C ASP A 449 -5.08 10.71 -33.70
N ILE A 450 -4.53 9.50 -33.70
CA ILE A 450 -3.20 9.21 -33.13
C ILE A 450 -2.29 8.79 -34.28
N LYS A 451 -1.48 9.73 -34.79
CA LYS A 451 -0.72 9.53 -36.03
C LYS A 451 0.48 8.60 -35.84
N PRO A 452 0.93 7.86 -36.86
CA PRO A 452 2.24 7.21 -36.82
C PRO A 452 3.35 8.25 -36.65
N ILE A 453 4.38 7.94 -35.86
CA ILE A 453 5.48 8.86 -35.59
C ILE A 453 6.28 9.19 -36.88
N PRO A 454 6.44 10.48 -37.25
CA PRO A 454 7.20 10.87 -38.43
C PRO A 454 8.72 10.75 -38.21
N GLY A 455 9.49 10.72 -39.30
CA GLY A 455 10.96 10.62 -39.25
C GLY A 455 11.64 11.79 -38.52
N SER A 456 11.02 12.97 -38.55
CA SER A 456 11.32 14.13 -37.72
C SER A 456 10.00 14.74 -37.22
N ILE A 457 9.99 15.24 -35.98
CA ILE A 457 8.83 15.91 -35.37
C ILE A 457 9.15 17.40 -35.32
N ASP A 458 8.25 18.24 -35.86
CA ASP A 458 8.40 19.68 -35.79
C ASP A 458 8.36 20.19 -34.33
N LYS A 459 9.26 21.12 -34.02
CA LYS A 459 9.39 21.78 -32.73
C LYS A 459 8.24 22.74 -32.44
N SER A 460 7.63 23.36 -33.46
CA SER A 460 6.50 24.28 -33.29
C SER A 460 5.36 23.63 -32.48
N LEU A 461 5.17 22.33 -32.64
CA LEU A 461 4.10 21.54 -32.02
C LEU A 461 4.24 21.38 -30.49
N TYR A 462 5.40 21.70 -29.90
CA TYR A 462 5.64 21.46 -28.46
C TYR A 462 6.74 22.32 -27.80
N VAL A 463 7.32 23.31 -28.50
CA VAL A 463 8.38 24.19 -27.98
C VAL A 463 8.00 25.65 -28.16
N ALA A 464 7.73 26.35 -27.05
CA ALA A 464 7.22 27.71 -27.03
C ALA A 464 8.10 28.75 -27.75
N GLU A 465 9.43 28.57 -27.72
CA GLU A 465 10.40 29.47 -28.36
C GLU A 465 10.17 29.60 -29.88
N TYR A 466 9.63 28.55 -30.51
CA TYR A 466 9.34 28.52 -31.95
C TYR A 466 7.96 29.11 -32.31
N HIS A 467 7.18 29.59 -31.34
CA HIS A 467 5.89 30.25 -31.59
C HIS A 467 6.03 31.74 -31.93
N SER A 468 7.20 32.33 -31.68
CA SER A 468 7.42 33.79 -31.77
C SER A 468 8.09 34.24 -33.08
N GLY A 469 8.15 33.37 -34.10
CA GLY A 469 8.97 33.58 -35.30
C GLY A 469 8.24 33.46 -36.65
N SER A 470 6.93 33.28 -36.66
CA SER A 470 6.12 33.15 -37.90
C SER A 470 5.23 34.38 -38.13
N GLY A 471 5.88 35.54 -38.24
CA GLY A 471 5.32 36.74 -38.87
C GLY A 471 6.21 37.07 -40.07
N ASP A 472 5.59 37.40 -41.21
CA ASP A 472 6.20 37.53 -42.54
C ASP A 472 6.52 36.20 -43.27
N CYS A 473 5.47 35.54 -43.75
CA CYS A 473 5.46 34.70 -44.96
C CYS A 473 4.08 34.86 -45.64
N ASP A 474 4.08 35.03 -46.95
CA ASP A 474 2.98 35.56 -47.77
C ASP A 474 1.59 34.90 -47.57
N VAL A 475 0.54 35.73 -47.63
CA VAL A 475 -0.86 35.28 -47.62
C VAL A 475 -1.31 35.03 -49.06
N GLU A 476 -1.40 33.76 -49.47
CA GLU A 476 -2.22 33.38 -50.63
C GLU A 476 -3.69 33.31 -50.21
N GLU A 477 -4.50 34.23 -50.72
CA GLU A 477 -5.95 34.23 -50.52
C GLU A 477 -6.60 33.10 -51.33
N VAL A 478 -7.30 32.19 -50.65
CA VAL A 478 -8.12 31.15 -51.31
C VAL A 478 -9.57 31.63 -51.34
N GLU A 479 -10.05 32.05 -52.51
CA GLU A 479 -11.47 32.39 -52.72
C GLU A 479 -12.38 31.18 -52.42
N GLU A 480 -13.37 31.35 -51.54
CA GLU A 480 -14.50 30.42 -51.48
C GLU A 480 -15.41 30.59 -52.71
N LYS A 481 -15.77 29.48 -53.36
CA LYS A 481 -16.88 29.44 -54.34
C LYS A 481 -17.86 28.33 -53.96
N PRO A 482 -19.17 28.63 -53.82
CA PRO A 482 -20.11 27.71 -53.20
C PRO A 482 -20.72 26.70 -54.19
N GLY A 483 -20.75 25.43 -53.77
CA GLY A 483 -21.82 24.46 -54.09
C GLY A 483 -21.87 23.85 -55.49
N HIS A 484 -21.82 22.51 -55.55
CA HIS A 484 -22.95 21.72 -56.04
C HIS A 484 -22.88 20.27 -55.50
N GLN A 485 -23.90 19.47 -55.75
CA GLN A 485 -24.21 18.22 -55.05
C GLN A 485 -24.59 17.09 -56.05
N GLN A 486 -24.25 15.84 -55.69
CA GLN A 486 -24.52 14.57 -56.40
C GLN A 486 -23.80 14.37 -57.77
N ASP A 487 -23.02 13.29 -57.91
CA ASP A 487 -23.50 12.05 -58.56
C ASP A 487 -22.49 10.85 -58.50
N GLU A 488 -22.81 9.76 -59.21
CA GLU A 488 -22.02 8.51 -59.44
C GLU A 488 -21.59 7.68 -58.20
N LEU A 489 -22.59 7.07 -57.55
CA LEU A 489 -22.41 5.83 -56.77
C LEU A 489 -22.57 4.60 -57.70
N LEU A 490 -21.62 4.39 -58.63
CA LEU A 490 -21.60 3.24 -59.56
C LEU A 490 -20.18 2.96 -60.08
N ARG A 491 -19.91 1.71 -60.48
CA ARG A 491 -18.58 1.10 -60.79
C ARG A 491 -17.73 0.85 -59.53
N SER A 492 -17.13 -0.32 -59.30
CA SER A 492 -17.20 -1.59 -60.05
C SER A 492 -16.95 -2.82 -59.16
N HIS A 493 -17.71 -3.89 -59.39
CA HIS A 493 -17.50 -5.24 -58.85
C HIS A 493 -17.45 -6.22 -60.03
N ALA A 494 -16.30 -6.88 -60.28
CA ALA A 494 -16.16 -8.16 -60.99
C ALA A 494 -14.67 -8.53 -61.19
N ALA A 495 -14.41 -9.85 -61.35
CA ALA A 495 -13.14 -10.49 -61.73
C ALA A 495 -11.96 -10.37 -60.73
N SER A 496 -11.15 -11.41 -60.50
CA SER A 496 -11.23 -12.83 -60.92
C SER A 496 -10.44 -13.74 -59.94
N VAL A 497 -10.56 -15.07 -60.09
CA VAL A 497 -10.12 -16.08 -59.11
C VAL A 497 -9.32 -17.22 -59.77
N GLU A 498 -8.10 -17.47 -59.26
CA GLU A 498 -7.29 -18.72 -59.37
C GLU A 498 -6.83 -19.19 -60.79
N PRO A 499 -5.93 -20.22 -60.96
CA PRO A 499 -5.58 -21.33 -60.05
C PRO A 499 -4.08 -21.69 -59.85
N MET A 500 -3.84 -22.77 -59.10
CA MET A 500 -2.54 -23.34 -58.72
C MET A 500 -1.70 -23.96 -59.86
N SER A 501 -0.36 -23.89 -59.71
CA SER A 501 0.57 -25.02 -59.87
C SER A 501 1.93 -24.66 -59.21
N GLY A 502 2.88 -25.61 -59.11
CA GLY A 502 4.20 -25.33 -58.53
C GLY A 502 5.22 -26.45 -58.76
N LEU A 503 6.52 -26.15 -58.59
CA LEU A 503 7.61 -27.13 -58.71
C LEU A 503 8.90 -26.71 -57.96
N THR A 504 9.70 -27.73 -57.66
CA THR A 504 10.97 -27.84 -56.94
C THR A 504 12.04 -26.74 -57.05
N ALA A 505 12.47 -26.27 -55.86
CA ALA A 505 13.85 -26.13 -55.35
C ALA A 505 15.08 -26.42 -56.25
N ARG A 506 16.12 -25.55 -56.17
CA ARG A 506 17.51 -25.87 -55.68
C ARG A 506 18.51 -24.70 -55.89
N LEU A 507 19.69 -24.85 -55.24
CA LEU A 507 20.92 -24.05 -55.31
C LEU A 507 20.85 -22.67 -54.61
N TRP A 508 21.93 -22.16 -54.00
CA TRP A 508 23.33 -22.65 -54.01
C TRP A 508 23.91 -22.80 -52.59
N GLU A 509 24.86 -23.71 -52.43
CA GLU A 509 25.52 -24.06 -51.16
C GLU A 509 26.99 -24.39 -51.43
N ASN A 510 27.91 -23.76 -50.69
CA ASN A 510 29.22 -24.26 -50.23
C ASN A 510 30.16 -23.11 -49.85
N GLN A 511 30.81 -23.18 -48.68
CA GLN A 511 32.20 -23.70 -48.63
C GLN A 511 32.60 -24.10 -47.20
N ILE A 512 33.18 -25.29 -47.04
CA ILE A 512 33.74 -25.81 -45.78
C ILE A 512 35.11 -26.46 -46.06
N ASN A 513 36.11 -26.10 -45.26
CA ASN A 513 37.28 -26.89 -44.75
C ASN A 513 38.26 -25.89 -44.09
N SER A 514 39.17 -26.22 -43.16
CA SER A 514 39.79 -27.47 -42.63
C SER A 514 40.33 -27.15 -41.20
N GLN A 515 41.01 -27.95 -40.33
CA GLN A 515 41.40 -29.36 -40.05
C GLN A 515 42.14 -29.33 -38.67
N SER A 516 42.44 -30.38 -37.87
CA SER A 516 41.92 -31.75 -37.70
C SER A 516 42.51 -32.39 -36.40
N MET A 517 42.08 -33.62 -36.06
CA MET A 517 42.72 -34.67 -35.22
C MET A 517 43.25 -34.44 -33.77
N ARG A 518 42.62 -35.18 -32.84
CA ARG A 518 43.17 -36.22 -31.91
C ARG A 518 44.64 -36.13 -31.40
N SER A 519 44.83 -36.35 -30.07
CA SER A 519 45.36 -37.63 -29.50
C SER A 519 45.28 -37.69 -27.94
N GLN A 520 45.78 -38.75 -27.30
CA GLN A 520 45.71 -39.08 -25.84
C GLN A 520 47.09 -39.49 -25.24
N HIS A 521 47.13 -39.78 -23.91
CA HIS A 521 48.22 -40.28 -23.03
C HIS A 521 49.02 -39.19 -22.27
N GLY A 522 49.51 -39.38 -21.03
CA GLY A 522 49.32 -40.45 -20.03
C GLY A 522 50.38 -40.44 -18.89
N TYR A 523 50.09 -41.02 -17.70
CA TYR A 523 51.00 -41.25 -16.53
C TYR A 523 51.54 -39.99 -15.79
N SER A 524 52.06 -39.98 -14.54
CA SER A 524 52.27 -41.01 -13.48
C SER A 524 52.38 -40.47 -12.02
N ARG A 525 51.94 -41.30 -11.05
CA ARG A 525 52.29 -41.47 -9.60
C ARG A 525 53.52 -40.73 -8.98
N CYS A 526 53.41 -40.24 -7.71
CA CYS A 526 53.90 -40.88 -6.44
C CYS A 526 53.84 -39.98 -5.16
N ARG A 527 54.05 -40.56 -3.96
CA ARG A 527 54.17 -39.90 -2.61
C ARG A 527 55.54 -40.22 -1.96
N PRO A 528 56.06 -39.41 -1.00
CA PRO A 528 55.91 -39.67 0.47
C PRO A 528 55.87 -38.35 1.33
N HIS A 529 55.88 -38.23 2.68
CA HIS A 529 55.78 -39.23 3.78
C HIS A 529 54.94 -38.80 5.04
N PHE A 530 55.57 -38.43 6.19
CA PHE A 530 55.01 -38.22 7.55
C PHE A 530 55.41 -36.87 8.19
N THR A 531 54.52 -36.21 8.96
CA THR A 531 54.61 -35.99 10.44
C THR A 531 53.46 -35.08 10.97
N GLN A 532 53.30 -35.00 12.30
CA GLN A 532 52.32 -34.21 13.07
C GLN A 532 53.00 -33.02 13.80
N PRO A 533 52.27 -32.15 14.54
CA PRO A 533 50.94 -31.55 14.35
C PRO A 533 51.00 -30.00 14.44
N ILE A 534 49.84 -29.31 14.40
CA ILE A 534 49.47 -28.16 15.28
C ILE A 534 48.03 -27.71 14.93
N ALA A 535 47.24 -27.34 15.94
CA ALA A 535 45.86 -26.90 15.75
C ALA A 535 45.72 -25.37 15.90
N PHE A 536 45.47 -24.64 14.80
CA PHE A 536 44.81 -23.32 14.88
C PHE A 536 44.10 -22.80 13.59
N GLU A 537 43.85 -23.61 12.55
CA GLU A 537 43.38 -23.08 11.24
C GLU A 537 41.95 -23.44 10.77
N GLN A 538 41.25 -24.38 11.42
CA GLN A 538 39.93 -24.85 10.93
C GLN A 538 38.83 -23.77 10.85
N LYS A 539 38.93 -22.65 11.59
CA LYS A 539 37.94 -21.56 11.55
C LYS A 539 37.93 -20.76 10.23
N ARG A 540 39.02 -20.76 9.44
CA ARG A 540 39.05 -20.04 8.15
C ARG A 540 38.52 -20.84 6.97
N TYR A 541 38.54 -22.17 7.05
CA TYR A 541 38.19 -23.03 5.92
C TYR A 541 36.67 -23.08 5.68
N ILE A 542 35.89 -23.34 6.74
CA ILE A 542 34.41 -23.47 6.70
C ILE A 542 33.73 -22.19 6.17
N MET A 543 34.27 -21.02 6.52
CA MET A 543 33.73 -19.72 6.10
C MET A 543 34.03 -19.38 4.63
N ASN A 544 35.12 -19.93 4.06
CA ASN A 544 35.41 -19.83 2.63
C ASN A 544 34.65 -20.87 1.79
N GLU A 545 34.40 -22.08 2.31
CA GLU A 545 33.63 -23.10 1.61
C GLU A 545 32.14 -22.76 1.53
N THR A 546 31.55 -22.18 2.57
CA THR A 546 30.17 -21.65 2.50
C THR A 546 30.04 -20.56 1.44
N HIS A 547 30.99 -19.62 1.38
CA HIS A 547 30.99 -18.58 0.34
C HIS A 547 31.17 -19.16 -1.08
N ARG A 548 32.02 -20.18 -1.26
CA ARG A 548 32.16 -20.92 -2.53
C ARG A 548 30.90 -21.69 -2.90
N CYS A 549 30.27 -22.39 -1.96
CA CYS A 549 29.08 -23.21 -2.19
C CYS A 549 27.89 -22.36 -2.66
N VAL A 550 27.62 -21.24 -1.97
CA VAL A 550 26.59 -20.27 -2.40
C VAL A 550 26.91 -19.71 -3.79
N SER A 551 28.18 -19.42 -4.09
CA SER A 551 28.58 -18.91 -5.42
C SER A 551 28.45 -19.94 -6.56
N ARG A 552 28.54 -21.25 -6.27
CA ARG A 552 28.24 -22.33 -7.24
C ARG A 552 26.74 -22.49 -7.44
N PHE A 553 25.97 -22.56 -6.36
CA PHE A 553 24.52 -22.72 -6.40
C PHE A 553 23.84 -21.63 -7.25
N PHE A 554 24.29 -20.38 -7.12
CA PHE A 554 23.82 -19.27 -7.96
C PHE A 554 24.29 -19.29 -9.43
N ARG A 555 25.34 -20.03 -9.79
CA ARG A 555 25.79 -20.21 -11.19
C ARG A 555 25.08 -21.39 -11.87
N GLU A 556 24.98 -22.51 -11.18
CA GLU A 556 24.36 -23.72 -11.73
C GLU A 556 22.84 -23.53 -11.94
N TRP A 557 22.15 -22.87 -11.00
CA TRP A 557 20.71 -22.55 -11.15
C TRP A 557 20.40 -21.53 -12.27
N SER A 558 21.42 -20.85 -12.82
CA SER A 558 21.26 -19.98 -13.99
C SER A 558 21.35 -20.73 -15.34
N SER A 559 21.60 -22.05 -15.32
CA SER A 559 21.95 -22.83 -16.53
C SER A 559 20.79 -23.70 -17.03
N ASP A 560 20.11 -24.42 -16.14
CA ASP A 560 19.01 -25.32 -16.50
C ASP A 560 17.64 -24.61 -16.47
N THR A 561 17.29 -23.96 -17.58
CA THR A 561 15.91 -23.49 -17.82
C THR A 561 15.46 -23.76 -19.27
N ARG A 562 15.80 -24.95 -19.78
CA ARG A 562 15.22 -25.55 -21.01
C ARG A 562 15.03 -27.04 -20.82
N VAL A 563 14.11 -27.62 -21.58
CA VAL A 563 13.71 -29.04 -21.56
C VAL A 563 13.05 -29.51 -20.26
N PHE A 564 11.73 -29.44 -20.20
CA PHE A 564 10.90 -30.66 -20.10
C PHE A 564 9.43 -30.34 -20.40
N VAL A 565 8.89 -31.02 -21.42
CA VAL A 565 7.48 -31.00 -21.85
C VAL A 565 7.16 -32.43 -22.34
N ILE A 566 5.89 -32.85 -22.34
CA ILE A 566 5.41 -34.18 -22.79
C ILE A 566 5.71 -35.27 -21.70
N ARG A 567 4.82 -36.21 -21.32
CA ARG A 567 3.56 -36.74 -21.89
C ARG A 567 2.54 -37.11 -20.80
N GLN A 568 1.24 -37.15 -21.13
CA GLN A 568 0.23 -37.91 -20.37
C GLN A 568 0.24 -39.41 -20.73
N ARG A 569 -0.15 -40.28 -19.79
CA ARG A 569 -0.97 -41.49 -20.08
C ARG A 569 -1.71 -42.01 -18.82
N ARG A 570 -2.83 -42.70 -19.04
CA ARG A 570 -3.73 -43.32 -18.03
C ARG A 570 -3.67 -44.86 -18.10
N GLN A 571 -3.72 -45.53 -16.96
CA GLN A 571 -4.41 -46.81 -16.64
C GLN A 571 -4.27 -47.02 -15.10
N ARG A 572 -5.31 -47.38 -14.31
CA ARG A 572 -6.03 -48.67 -14.16
C ARG A 572 -5.09 -49.83 -13.77
N MET A 573 -5.37 -50.72 -12.80
CA MET A 573 -6.44 -50.83 -11.76
C MET A 573 -6.10 -52.05 -10.84
N GLY A 574 -6.56 -52.14 -9.58
CA GLY A 574 -6.78 -53.46 -8.93
C GLY A 574 -6.34 -53.73 -7.46
N SER A 575 -7.28 -54.31 -6.70
CA SER A 575 -7.22 -55.24 -5.55
C SER A 575 -6.38 -55.00 -4.26
N VAL A 576 -7.12 -54.61 -3.23
CA VAL A 576 -7.16 -55.07 -1.83
C VAL A 576 -6.64 -56.51 -1.54
N LEU A 577 -5.95 -56.72 -0.39
CA LEU A 577 -6.30 -57.70 0.68
C LEU A 577 -5.43 -57.62 1.98
N ALA A 578 -6.11 -57.83 3.13
CA ALA A 578 -5.76 -58.34 4.48
C ALA A 578 -4.29 -58.53 5.00
N ALA A 579 -4.01 -58.77 6.30
CA ALA A 579 -4.58 -58.37 7.62
C ALA A 579 -3.77 -59.06 8.78
N SER A 580 -3.58 -58.42 9.95
CA SER A 580 -3.49 -59.07 11.30
C SER A 580 -3.06 -58.10 12.43
N SER A 581 -3.37 -58.49 13.68
CA SER A 581 -3.04 -57.85 14.98
C SER A 581 -2.91 -58.98 16.04
N PRO A 582 -2.37 -58.84 17.28
CA PRO A 582 -3.08 -58.11 18.37
C PRO A 582 -2.28 -57.58 19.62
N ASN A 583 -2.87 -56.57 20.32
CA ASN A 583 -2.99 -56.44 21.80
C ASN A 583 -1.74 -56.08 22.70
N PRO A 584 -1.87 -55.72 24.02
CA PRO A 584 -2.07 -54.33 24.48
C PRO A 584 -1.21 -53.93 25.75
N PRO A 585 -1.71 -53.17 26.75
CA PRO A 585 -1.65 -51.70 26.94
C PRO A 585 -0.67 -51.24 28.06
N PRO A 586 -0.55 -49.92 28.34
CA PRO A 586 -1.25 -49.30 29.50
C PRO A 586 -1.81 -47.87 29.20
N PRO A 587 -2.54 -47.20 30.14
CA PRO A 587 -3.49 -46.12 29.80
C PRO A 587 -2.89 -44.69 29.70
N ALA A 588 -3.77 -43.72 29.39
CA ALA A 588 -3.41 -42.37 28.92
C ALA A 588 -3.53 -41.26 29.98
N ALA A 589 -2.85 -40.13 29.74
CA ALA A 589 -3.11 -38.86 30.44
C ALA A 589 -2.65 -37.66 29.59
N GLY A 590 -3.46 -36.59 29.57
CA GLY A 590 -3.10 -35.26 29.03
C GLY A 590 -3.09 -35.14 27.51
N GLY A 591 -4.09 -34.44 26.96
CA GLY A 591 -4.07 -34.00 25.56
C GLY A 591 -3.13 -32.80 25.41
N ALA A 592 -1.88 -33.03 25.00
CA ALA A 592 -0.96 -31.95 24.67
C ALA A 592 -1.44 -31.21 23.42
N ALA A 593 -1.57 -29.88 23.50
CA ALA A 593 -1.83 -29.04 22.32
C ALA A 593 -0.70 -29.21 21.30
N ALA A 594 -1.06 -29.36 20.02
CA ALA A 594 -0.07 -29.51 18.95
C ALA A 594 0.84 -28.26 18.89
N PRO A 595 2.15 -28.41 18.61
CA PRO A 595 3.08 -27.29 18.57
C PRO A 595 2.66 -26.26 17.53
N GLY A 596 2.40 -25.03 17.98
CA GLY A 596 1.85 -23.96 17.16
C GLY A 596 2.73 -23.61 15.97
N LEU A 597 2.22 -23.83 14.76
CA LEU A 597 2.88 -23.40 13.52
C LEU A 597 2.83 -21.87 13.40
N THR A 598 3.99 -21.23 13.46
CA THR A 598 4.12 -19.79 13.21
C THR A 598 3.80 -19.48 11.75
N VAL A 599 2.80 -18.61 11.54
CA VAL A 599 2.55 -17.97 10.23
C VAL A 599 3.84 -17.29 9.76
N PRO A 600 4.23 -17.41 8.47
CA PRO A 600 5.47 -16.79 7.98
C PRO A 600 5.45 -15.25 8.13
N PRO A 601 6.58 -14.61 8.45
CA PRO A 601 6.66 -13.15 8.49
C PRO A 601 6.35 -12.56 7.11
N GLY A 602 5.26 -11.79 7.01
CA GLY A 602 4.80 -11.19 5.76
C GLY A 602 3.33 -10.77 5.79
N PHE A 603 2.47 -11.56 6.44
CA PHE A 603 1.08 -11.22 6.72
C PHE A 603 0.74 -11.48 8.19
N GLY A 604 0.51 -10.41 8.95
CA GLY A 604 -0.29 -10.52 10.17
C GLY A 604 -1.75 -10.72 9.79
N MET A 605 -2.53 -11.44 10.62
CA MET A 605 -3.98 -11.43 10.46
C MET A 605 -4.50 -10.00 10.64
N PRO A 606 -5.57 -9.58 9.93
CA PRO A 606 -6.17 -8.27 10.13
C PRO A 606 -6.53 -8.06 11.61
N GLN A 607 -6.17 -6.90 12.16
CA GLN A 607 -6.60 -6.57 13.52
C GLN A 607 -8.10 -6.34 13.52
N VAL A 608 -8.84 -7.27 14.11
CA VAL A 608 -10.25 -7.07 14.47
C VAL A 608 -10.31 -5.90 15.44
N SER A 609 -10.74 -4.75 14.93
CA SER A 609 -11.09 -3.60 15.77
C SER A 609 -12.45 -3.91 16.42
N PRO A 610 -12.62 -3.68 17.74
CA PRO A 610 -13.94 -3.78 18.35
C PRO A 610 -14.89 -2.77 17.68
N VAL A 611 -16.12 -3.20 17.42
CA VAL A 611 -17.14 -2.34 16.82
C VAL A 611 -17.55 -1.28 17.84
N ILE A 612 -17.26 -0.02 17.54
CA ILE A 612 -17.73 1.13 18.34
C ILE A 612 -19.17 1.44 17.90
N PRO A 613 -20.18 1.32 18.78
CA PRO A 613 -21.54 1.74 18.48
C PRO A 613 -21.61 3.29 18.43
N PRO A 614 -22.34 3.88 17.48
CA PRO A 614 -22.52 5.33 17.41
C PRO A 614 -23.72 5.79 18.26
N THR A 615 -23.48 6.62 19.27
CA THR A 615 -24.55 7.37 19.96
C THR A 615 -24.17 8.84 20.10
N GLY A 616 -24.79 9.69 19.28
CA GLY A 616 -24.97 11.10 19.61
C GLY A 616 -26.13 11.25 20.60
N ALA A 617 -26.06 12.20 21.52
CA ALA A 617 -27.12 12.40 22.50
C ALA A 617 -28.36 13.08 21.88
N ALA A 618 -29.47 12.35 21.85
CA ALA A 618 -30.82 12.89 21.72
C ALA A 618 -31.71 12.15 22.73
N SER A 619 -32.44 12.90 23.56
CA SER A 619 -33.15 12.36 24.72
C SER A 619 -34.52 11.77 24.36
N GLY A 620 -34.85 10.58 24.89
CA GLY A 620 -36.25 10.24 25.17
C GLY A 620 -36.81 8.93 24.62
N GLN A 621 -36.13 7.80 24.78
CA GLN A 621 -36.77 6.48 25.03
C GLN A 621 -35.71 5.43 25.42
N GLU A 622 -36.03 4.56 26.38
CA GLU A 622 -35.18 3.43 26.74
C GLU A 622 -35.38 2.30 25.72
N ALA A 623 -34.38 2.13 24.84
CA ALA A 623 -34.23 0.96 24.01
C ALA A 623 -32.88 0.32 24.35
N GLU A 624 -32.89 -0.99 24.65
CA GLU A 624 -31.67 -1.72 25.04
C GLU A 624 -30.64 -1.65 23.91
N THR A 625 -29.48 -1.04 24.17
CA THR A 625 -28.37 -1.06 23.22
C THR A 625 -27.84 -2.50 23.12
N PRO A 626 -27.88 -3.15 21.95
CA PRO A 626 -27.51 -4.56 21.83
C PRO A 626 -26.06 -4.78 22.25
N LEU A 627 -25.85 -5.77 23.12
CA LEU A 627 -24.53 -6.08 23.67
C LEU A 627 -23.59 -6.57 22.55
N PRO A 628 -22.33 -6.11 22.52
CA PRO A 628 -21.40 -6.47 21.45
C PRO A 628 -20.94 -7.93 21.57
N ASN A 629 -20.76 -8.60 20.43
CA ASN A 629 -20.26 -9.97 20.36
C ASN A 629 -18.88 -10.09 21.07
N PRO A 630 -18.69 -11.07 21.98
CA PRO A 630 -17.48 -11.17 22.80
C PRO A 630 -16.26 -11.74 22.05
N GLY A 631 -16.38 -12.05 20.76
CA GLY A 631 -15.35 -12.70 19.95
C GLY A 631 -15.14 -14.17 20.31
N ALA A 632 -14.10 -14.78 19.76
CA ALA A 632 -13.65 -16.11 20.15
C ALA A 632 -12.83 -16.04 21.46
N PHE A 633 -12.95 -17.04 22.32
CA PHE A 633 -12.21 -17.08 23.59
C PHE A 633 -10.69 -17.10 23.40
N ASP A 634 -10.19 -17.94 22.49
CA ASP A 634 -8.77 -18.10 22.13
C ASP A 634 -8.08 -16.81 21.62
N GLU A 635 -8.84 -15.76 21.31
CA GLU A 635 -8.31 -14.50 20.80
C GLU A 635 -7.36 -13.83 21.80
N CYS A 636 -7.69 -13.86 23.10
CA CYS A 636 -6.83 -13.32 24.15
C CYS A 636 -5.54 -14.12 24.28
N HIS A 637 -5.65 -15.45 24.35
CA HIS A 637 -4.51 -16.36 24.45
C HIS A 637 -3.57 -16.25 23.24
N ARG A 638 -4.11 -16.14 22.03
CA ARG A 638 -3.33 -15.87 20.81
C ARG A 638 -2.59 -14.52 20.88
N LYS A 639 -3.29 -13.44 21.26
CA LYS A 639 -2.68 -12.10 21.44
C LYS A 639 -1.59 -12.12 22.52
N CYS A 640 -1.78 -12.89 23.59
CA CYS A 640 -0.77 -13.08 24.63
C CYS A 640 0.47 -13.79 24.06
N LYS A 641 0.30 -14.97 23.44
CA LYS A 641 1.38 -15.76 22.82
C LYS A 641 2.13 -15.04 21.71
N GLU A 642 1.49 -14.13 20.98
CA GLU A 642 2.15 -13.27 20.00
C GLU A 642 3.16 -12.27 20.64
N VAL A 643 3.04 -11.93 21.92
CA VAL A 643 3.99 -11.06 22.64
C VAL A 643 5.28 -11.81 23.05
N PHE A 644 5.20 -13.12 23.30
CA PHE A 644 6.34 -13.89 23.79
C PHE A 644 7.44 -14.09 22.72
N PRO A 645 8.72 -14.20 23.13
CA PRO A 645 9.81 -14.55 22.23
C PRO A 645 9.67 -16.01 21.77
N MET A 646 9.82 -16.24 20.46
CA MET A 646 9.89 -17.59 19.90
C MET A 646 11.25 -18.23 20.19
N GLN A 647 11.24 -19.41 20.80
CA GLN A 647 12.42 -20.23 21.07
C GLN A 647 12.90 -20.92 19.78
N MET A 648 14.18 -20.77 19.46
CA MET A 648 14.89 -21.55 18.44
C MET A 648 16.33 -21.87 18.91
N GLU A 649 16.91 -22.94 18.38
CA GLU A 649 18.28 -23.40 18.69
C GLU A 649 18.99 -23.66 17.36
N GLY A 650 20.23 -23.16 17.21
CA GLY A 650 20.98 -23.26 15.96
C GLY A 650 20.61 -22.18 14.92
N VAL A 651 20.62 -22.52 13.62
CA VAL A 651 20.39 -21.58 12.52
C VAL A 651 19.09 -21.89 11.79
N ARG A 652 18.17 -20.91 11.70
CA ARG A 652 16.90 -21.03 10.96
C ARG A 652 16.91 -20.12 9.73
N VAL A 653 16.87 -20.68 8.53
CA VAL A 653 16.68 -19.93 7.28
C VAL A 653 15.24 -20.11 6.82
N VAL A 654 14.55 -19.01 6.51
CA VAL A 654 13.17 -18.98 6.01
C VAL A 654 13.18 -18.22 4.69
N VAL A 655 12.69 -18.85 3.61
CA VAL A 655 12.59 -18.22 2.28
C VAL A 655 11.14 -18.23 1.82
N ASN A 656 10.49 -17.08 1.93
CA ASN A 656 9.13 -16.85 1.48
C ASN A 656 9.12 -16.41 0.00
N LYS A 657 8.20 -16.95 -0.78
CA LYS A 657 8.03 -16.61 -2.20
C LYS A 657 6.56 -16.66 -2.61
N GLY A 658 6.00 -15.50 -2.96
CA GLY A 658 4.72 -15.46 -3.67
C GLY A 658 4.89 -16.00 -5.08
N LEU A 659 4.07 -17.00 -5.47
CA LEU A 659 3.97 -17.47 -6.85
C LEU A 659 2.77 -16.82 -7.57
N SER A 660 1.74 -16.42 -6.82
CA SER A 660 0.65 -15.57 -7.29
C SER A 660 0.06 -14.76 -6.11
N ASN A 661 -0.88 -13.86 -6.40
CA ASN A 661 -1.64 -13.14 -5.35
C ASN A 661 -2.39 -14.09 -4.39
N HIS A 662 -2.70 -15.30 -4.84
CA HIS A 662 -3.46 -16.31 -4.11
C HIS A 662 -2.62 -17.48 -3.60
N PHE A 663 -1.34 -17.58 -3.97
CA PHE A 663 -0.50 -18.74 -3.61
C PHE A 663 0.93 -18.32 -3.23
N GLN A 664 1.32 -18.66 -2.00
CA GLN A 664 2.62 -18.39 -1.41
C GLN A 664 3.29 -19.70 -0.98
N VAL A 665 4.61 -19.74 -1.09
CA VAL A 665 5.46 -20.86 -0.68
C VAL A 665 6.51 -20.38 0.32
N ASN A 666 6.81 -21.20 1.31
CA ASN A 666 7.85 -20.97 2.32
C ASN A 666 8.77 -22.20 2.37
N HIS A 667 10.07 -21.99 2.19
CA HIS A 667 11.09 -22.99 2.47
C HIS A 667 11.76 -22.66 3.81
N THR A 668 11.54 -23.48 4.84
CA THR A 668 12.19 -23.32 6.15
C THR A 668 13.22 -24.42 6.36
N VAL A 669 14.49 -24.03 6.56
CA VAL A 669 15.61 -24.89 6.93
C VAL A 669 15.98 -24.59 8.38
N LEU A 670 16.07 -25.61 9.22
CA LEU A 670 16.56 -25.51 10.59
C LEU A 670 17.79 -26.40 10.76
N LEU A 671 18.94 -25.79 11.04
CA LEU A 671 20.22 -26.45 11.30
C LEU A 671 20.52 -26.39 12.80
N SER A 672 20.31 -27.50 13.51
CA SER A 672 20.67 -27.62 14.93
C SER A 672 22.07 -28.23 15.11
N THR A 673 22.73 -27.88 16.21
CA THR A 673 24.01 -28.45 16.65
C THR A 673 23.85 -29.56 17.70
N THR A 674 22.63 -29.76 18.21
CA THR A 674 22.31 -30.65 19.36
C THR A 674 21.21 -31.68 19.05
N GLY A 675 20.59 -31.59 17.88
CA GLY A 675 19.55 -32.49 17.39
C GLY A 675 19.44 -32.42 15.87
N ASP A 676 18.48 -33.13 15.29
CA ASP A 676 18.40 -33.30 13.84
C ASP A 676 18.13 -31.99 13.09
N SER A 677 18.85 -31.80 11.98
CA SER A 677 18.57 -30.71 11.05
C SER A 677 17.34 -31.06 10.21
N THR A 678 16.37 -30.15 10.16
CA THR A 678 15.07 -30.38 9.51
C THR A 678 14.84 -29.39 8.37
N TYR A 679 14.18 -29.87 7.32
CA TYR A 679 13.69 -29.05 6.23
C TYR A 679 12.17 -29.15 6.19
N ARG A 680 11.52 -28.02 5.93
CA ARG A 680 10.06 -27.89 5.83
C ARG A 680 9.65 -27.08 4.62
N PHE A 681 8.61 -27.56 3.95
CA PHE A 681 7.98 -26.94 2.80
C PHE A 681 6.56 -26.51 3.17
N GLY A 682 6.39 -25.21 3.38
CA GLY A 682 5.12 -24.57 3.59
C GLY A 682 4.50 -24.11 2.27
N ALA A 683 3.22 -24.40 2.06
CA ALA A 683 2.38 -23.81 1.02
C ALA A 683 1.17 -23.13 1.66
N THR A 684 0.76 -21.98 1.13
CA THR A 684 -0.43 -21.24 1.58
C THR A 684 -1.21 -20.74 0.39
N TYR A 685 -2.47 -21.16 0.29
CA TYR A 685 -3.44 -20.67 -0.66
C TYR A 685 -4.48 -19.79 0.05
N VAL A 686 -4.79 -18.64 -0.55
CA VAL A 686 -5.83 -17.70 -0.06
C VAL A 686 -6.80 -17.47 -1.21
N GLY A 687 -8.07 -17.88 -1.01
CA GLY A 687 -9.12 -17.77 -2.01
C GLY A 687 -9.55 -16.33 -2.32
N SER A 688 -10.56 -16.22 -3.19
CA SER A 688 -11.09 -14.94 -3.69
C SER A 688 -12.42 -14.51 -3.05
N LYS A 689 -13.04 -15.35 -2.19
CA LYS A 689 -14.30 -15.02 -1.53
C LYS A 689 -14.03 -14.06 -0.36
N GLN A 690 -14.21 -12.76 -0.60
CA GLN A 690 -14.13 -11.75 0.43
C GLN A 690 -15.44 -11.69 1.24
N THR A 691 -15.36 -11.96 2.54
CA THR A 691 -16.51 -11.94 3.48
C THR A 691 -16.39 -10.87 4.55
N GLY A 692 -15.26 -10.17 4.61
CA GLY A 692 -15.04 -9.00 5.47
C GLY A 692 -14.04 -8.02 4.83
N PRO A 693 -13.88 -6.81 5.40
CA PRO A 693 -13.07 -5.74 4.79
C PRO A 693 -11.59 -6.08 4.58
N ALA A 694 -11.07 -7.13 5.22
CA ALA A 694 -9.71 -7.62 5.03
C ALA A 694 -9.58 -9.17 5.08
N GLU A 695 -10.70 -9.91 5.04
CA GLU A 695 -10.70 -11.38 5.16
C GLU A 695 -11.12 -12.06 3.85
N LEU A 696 -10.31 -13.03 3.40
CA LEU A 696 -10.45 -13.80 2.16
C LEU A 696 -10.45 -15.30 2.46
N PHE A 697 -11.42 -16.04 1.92
CA PHE A 697 -11.57 -17.49 2.14
C PHE A 697 -11.76 -18.27 0.82
N PRO A 698 -11.55 -19.61 0.84
CA PRO A 698 -10.90 -20.39 1.89
C PRO A 698 -9.41 -20.03 2.04
N VAL A 699 -8.87 -20.20 3.25
CA VAL A 699 -7.43 -20.21 3.48
C VAL A 699 -7.00 -21.66 3.67
N ILE A 700 -6.04 -22.13 2.88
CA ILE A 700 -5.47 -23.48 2.98
C ILE A 700 -3.99 -23.34 3.26
N VAL A 701 -3.53 -23.87 4.39
CA VAL A 701 -2.11 -23.92 4.78
C VAL A 701 -1.68 -25.37 4.85
N GLY A 702 -0.52 -25.71 4.29
CA GLY A 702 0.10 -27.03 4.48
C GLY A 702 1.58 -26.87 4.75
N ASP A 703 2.11 -27.54 5.77
CA ASP A 703 3.54 -27.61 6.08
C ASP A 703 3.98 -29.08 6.10
N MET A 704 4.92 -29.44 5.22
CA MET A 704 5.44 -30.81 5.06
C MET A 704 6.92 -30.86 5.40
N ASP A 705 7.32 -31.79 6.26
CA ASP A 705 8.74 -32.00 6.60
C ASP A 705 9.44 -33.05 5.71
N ASN A 706 10.76 -33.14 5.86
CA ASN A 706 11.61 -34.10 5.16
C ASN A 706 11.37 -35.59 5.53
N SER A 707 10.47 -35.90 6.46
CA SER A 707 10.05 -37.27 6.78
C SER A 707 8.75 -37.70 6.08
N GLY A 708 8.09 -36.79 5.33
CA GLY A 708 6.76 -37.03 4.77
C GLY A 708 5.63 -36.89 5.79
N SER A 709 5.87 -36.12 6.86
CA SER A 709 4.84 -35.74 7.83
C SER A 709 4.22 -34.40 7.40
N LEU A 710 2.91 -34.38 7.17
CA LEU A 710 2.16 -33.23 6.68
C LEU A 710 1.23 -32.70 7.78
N ASN A 711 1.29 -31.39 8.03
CA ASN A 711 0.33 -30.66 8.83
C ASN A 711 -0.46 -29.73 7.90
N ALA A 712 -1.71 -30.06 7.61
CA ALA A 712 -2.58 -29.26 6.75
C ALA A 712 -3.73 -28.64 7.56
N GLN A 713 -4.13 -27.42 7.21
CA GLN A 713 -5.27 -26.70 7.79
C GLN A 713 -6.08 -26.00 6.69
N ILE A 714 -7.39 -26.19 6.71
CA ILE A 714 -8.36 -25.55 5.82
C ILE A 714 -9.28 -24.69 6.68
N ILE A 715 -9.29 -23.38 6.47
CA ILE A 715 -10.17 -22.43 7.15
C ILE A 715 -11.15 -21.87 6.12
N HIS A 716 -12.45 -21.98 6.38
CA HIS A 716 -13.49 -21.48 5.48
C HIS A 716 -14.66 -20.86 6.24
N GLN A 717 -15.01 -19.62 5.86
CA GLN A 717 -16.24 -18.98 6.32
C GLN A 717 -17.41 -19.43 5.44
N ILE A 718 -18.24 -20.31 6.01
CA ILE A 718 -19.38 -20.92 5.33
C ILE A 718 -20.47 -19.86 5.14
N THR A 719 -20.85 -19.17 6.22
CA THR A 719 -21.79 -18.05 6.24
C THR A 719 -21.20 -16.89 7.05
N ASN A 720 -21.80 -15.70 6.98
CA ASN A 720 -21.33 -14.54 7.73
C ASN A 720 -21.26 -14.76 9.25
N ARG A 721 -22.01 -15.73 9.80
CA ARG A 721 -22.02 -16.11 11.22
C ARG A 721 -21.30 -17.43 11.53
N ILE A 722 -20.97 -18.26 10.54
CA ILE A 722 -20.40 -19.61 10.74
C ILE A 722 -19.04 -19.74 10.02
N ARG A 723 -18.00 -20.00 10.81
CA ARG A 723 -16.62 -20.26 10.37
C ARG A 723 -16.24 -21.68 10.76
N SER A 724 -15.61 -22.42 9.86
CA SER A 724 -15.04 -23.73 10.16
C SER A 724 -13.54 -23.76 9.88
N LYS A 725 -12.81 -24.53 10.68
CA LYS A 725 -11.39 -24.85 10.48
C LYS A 725 -11.23 -26.36 10.62
N VAL A 726 -10.63 -27.01 9.62
CA VAL A 726 -10.32 -28.44 9.65
C VAL A 726 -8.82 -28.61 9.54
N ALA A 727 -8.21 -29.34 10.48
CA ALA A 727 -6.80 -29.66 10.48
C ALA A 727 -6.59 -31.17 10.31
N PHE A 728 -5.58 -31.53 9.52
CA PHE A 728 -5.16 -32.91 9.25
C PHE A 728 -3.67 -33.06 9.57
N GLN A 729 -3.31 -34.15 10.23
CA GLN A 729 -1.93 -34.48 10.55
C GLN A 729 -1.59 -35.91 10.10
N THR A 730 -0.57 -36.02 9.24
CA THR A 730 0.11 -37.28 8.93
C THR A 730 1.50 -37.29 9.57
N GLN A 731 1.98 -38.50 9.88
CA GLN A 731 3.38 -38.73 10.25
C GLN A 731 3.90 -39.86 9.36
N GLN A 732 5.02 -39.64 8.66
CA GLN A 732 5.64 -40.63 7.77
C GLN A 732 4.63 -41.29 6.80
N ASN A 733 3.86 -40.46 6.08
CA ASN A 733 2.73 -40.86 5.21
C ASN A 733 1.53 -41.57 5.88
N LYS A 734 1.59 -41.94 7.17
CA LYS A 734 0.44 -42.50 7.91
C LYS A 734 -0.45 -41.37 8.44
N PHE A 735 -1.76 -41.50 8.28
CA PHE A 735 -2.73 -40.61 8.93
C PHE A 735 -2.72 -40.83 10.45
N VAL A 736 -2.58 -39.76 11.24
CA VAL A 736 -2.44 -39.84 12.70
C VAL A 736 -3.58 -39.16 13.44
N ASN A 737 -4.00 -37.98 12.99
CA ASN A 737 -5.00 -37.17 13.70
C ASN A 737 -5.72 -36.23 12.72
N TRP A 738 -6.99 -35.92 13.03
CA TRP A 738 -7.69 -34.78 12.46
C TRP A 738 -8.51 -34.04 13.53
N GLN A 739 -8.66 -32.74 13.32
CA GLN A 739 -9.41 -31.86 14.19
C GLN A 739 -10.39 -31.02 13.35
N GLY A 740 -11.64 -30.93 13.79
CA GLY A 740 -12.67 -30.11 13.17
C GLY A 740 -13.23 -29.08 14.14
N ASP A 741 -12.97 -27.80 13.89
CA ASP A 741 -13.49 -26.67 14.64
C ASP A 741 -14.68 -26.05 13.88
N ALA A 742 -15.74 -25.72 14.62
CA ALA A 742 -16.88 -24.94 14.15
C ALA A 742 -17.14 -23.77 15.11
N GLU A 743 -17.02 -22.55 14.60
CA GLU A 743 -17.22 -21.28 15.32
C GLU A 743 -18.51 -20.60 14.82
N ILE A 744 -19.43 -20.33 15.74
CA ILE A 744 -20.74 -19.71 15.49
C ILE A 744 -20.79 -18.39 16.28
N ARG A 745 -20.95 -17.27 15.57
CA ARG A 745 -21.07 -15.93 16.17
C ARG A 745 -22.52 -15.44 16.10
N GLY A 746 -23.14 -15.28 17.26
CA GLY A 746 -24.37 -14.52 17.46
C GLY A 746 -24.09 -13.01 17.54
N GLU A 747 -25.08 -12.24 17.98
CA GLU A 747 -24.93 -10.79 18.18
C GLU A 747 -24.28 -10.47 19.53
N ASP A 748 -24.70 -11.17 20.59
CA ASP A 748 -24.24 -11.03 21.98
C ASP A 748 -23.42 -12.25 22.48
N TYR A 749 -23.46 -13.39 21.76
CA TYR A 749 -22.76 -14.62 22.14
C TYR A 749 -21.86 -15.20 21.04
N THR A 750 -20.86 -15.99 21.44
CA THR A 750 -20.06 -16.85 20.56
C THR A 750 -20.01 -18.27 21.11
N ALA A 751 -20.23 -19.24 20.23
CA ALA A 751 -20.09 -20.67 20.55
C ALA A 751 -19.01 -21.30 19.65
N THR A 752 -18.15 -22.15 20.22
CA THR A 752 -17.18 -22.94 19.45
C THR A 752 -17.27 -24.41 19.84
N VAL A 753 -17.34 -25.30 18.84
CA VAL A 753 -17.29 -26.75 19.02
C VAL A 753 -16.06 -27.28 18.30
N THR A 754 -15.21 -28.00 19.03
CA THR A 754 -13.95 -28.59 18.54
C THR A 754 -14.01 -30.10 18.69
N LEU A 755 -13.95 -30.82 17.57
CA LEU A 755 -13.86 -32.27 17.52
C LEU A 755 -12.39 -32.67 17.32
N GLY A 756 -11.76 -33.27 18.31
CA GLY A 756 -10.36 -33.72 18.28
C GLY A 756 -10.25 -35.24 18.19
N ASN A 757 -9.59 -35.73 17.13
CA ASN A 757 -9.35 -37.14 16.82
C ASN A 757 -10.57 -38.09 16.98
N PRO A 758 -11.75 -37.78 16.41
CA PRO A 758 -12.88 -38.70 16.48
C PRO A 758 -12.67 -39.93 15.58
N ASP A 759 -12.70 -41.11 16.20
CA ASP A 759 -12.69 -42.43 15.58
C ASP A 759 -14.03 -43.12 15.85
N VAL A 760 -14.82 -43.27 14.78
CA VAL A 760 -16.18 -43.86 14.80
C VAL A 760 -16.15 -45.39 14.95
N LEU A 761 -15.04 -46.05 14.61
CA LEU A 761 -14.89 -47.51 14.70
C LEU A 761 -14.45 -47.94 16.11
N VAL A 762 -13.55 -47.17 16.72
CA VAL A 762 -13.07 -47.41 18.10
C VAL A 762 -13.97 -46.74 19.15
N GLY A 763 -14.89 -45.85 18.72
CA GLY A 763 -15.80 -45.12 19.62
C GLY A 763 -15.05 -44.14 20.52
N SER A 764 -13.98 -43.53 20.01
CA SER A 764 -13.09 -42.64 20.78
C SER A 764 -13.00 -41.25 20.18
N GLY A 765 -12.74 -40.24 21.01
CA GLY A 765 -12.59 -38.86 20.57
C GLY A 765 -12.66 -37.86 21.72
N ILE A 766 -12.40 -36.60 21.40
CA ILE A 766 -12.53 -35.46 22.31
C ILE A 766 -13.47 -34.44 21.67
N VAL A 767 -14.41 -33.92 22.44
CA VAL A 767 -15.29 -32.82 22.08
C VAL A 767 -15.07 -31.70 23.09
N VAL A 768 -14.61 -30.54 22.63
CA VAL A 768 -14.50 -29.33 23.46
C VAL A 768 -15.50 -28.30 22.96
N THR A 769 -16.45 -27.93 23.81
CA THR A 769 -17.47 -26.91 23.52
C THR A 769 -17.25 -25.71 24.43
N HIS A 770 -16.99 -24.54 23.86
CA HIS A 770 -17.05 -23.27 24.59
C HIS A 770 -18.32 -22.51 24.21
N TYR A 771 -18.95 -21.89 25.21
CA TYR A 771 -20.00 -20.90 25.02
C TYR A 771 -19.65 -19.66 25.85
N LEU A 772 -19.67 -18.49 25.23
CA LEU A 772 -19.33 -17.21 25.85
C LEU A 772 -20.35 -16.15 25.45
N GLN A 773 -20.99 -15.49 26.42
CA GLN A 773 -22.03 -14.49 26.21
C GLN A 773 -21.66 -13.18 26.92
N SER A 774 -21.84 -12.06 26.24
CA SER A 774 -21.68 -10.73 26.82
C SER A 774 -22.78 -10.45 27.83
N ILE A 775 -22.40 -10.06 29.05
CA ILE A 775 -23.32 -9.63 30.12
C ILE A 775 -23.26 -8.11 30.29
N THR A 776 -22.10 -7.51 30.05
CA THR A 776 -21.93 -6.06 29.90
C THR A 776 -21.03 -5.78 28.69
N PRO A 777 -20.94 -4.52 28.20
CA PRO A 777 -20.03 -4.18 27.10
C PRO A 777 -18.55 -4.47 27.35
N ALA A 778 -18.15 -4.72 28.61
CA ALA A 778 -16.77 -5.07 29.00
C ALA A 778 -16.61 -6.50 29.54
N LEU A 779 -17.67 -7.14 30.04
CA LEU A 779 -17.61 -8.47 30.67
C LEU A 779 -18.50 -9.48 29.93
N ALA A 780 -17.87 -10.57 29.49
CA ALA A 780 -18.55 -11.76 29.00
C ALA A 780 -18.22 -12.97 29.90
N LEU A 781 -19.24 -13.78 30.22
CA LEU A 781 -19.10 -15.01 31.00
C LEU A 781 -19.62 -16.20 30.19
N GLY A 782 -19.22 -17.40 30.59
CA GLY A 782 -19.44 -18.59 29.80
C GLY A 782 -18.97 -19.87 30.48
N GLY A 783 -18.96 -20.94 29.69
CA GLY A 783 -18.50 -22.26 30.11
C GLY A 783 -17.73 -22.99 29.02
N GLU A 784 -16.80 -23.83 29.44
CA GLU A 784 -16.08 -24.80 28.62
C GLU A 784 -16.47 -26.20 29.09
N LEU A 785 -16.92 -27.04 28.16
CA LEU A 785 -17.21 -28.45 28.37
C LEU A 785 -16.23 -29.29 27.55
N VAL A 786 -15.29 -29.96 28.24
CA VAL A 786 -14.40 -30.96 27.65
C VAL A 786 -14.99 -32.34 27.92
N TYR A 787 -15.63 -32.93 26.91
CA TYR A 787 -16.01 -34.35 26.92
C TYR A 787 -14.93 -35.17 26.21
N HIS A 788 -14.49 -36.27 26.84
CA HIS A 788 -13.59 -37.23 26.21
C HIS A 788 -14.07 -38.66 26.43
N ARG A 789 -13.95 -39.46 25.38
CA ARG A 789 -14.33 -40.86 25.33
C ARG A 789 -13.19 -41.67 24.74
N ARG A 790 -12.77 -42.72 25.43
CA ARG A 790 -11.75 -43.70 25.03
C ARG A 790 -12.21 -45.08 25.48
N PRO A 791 -11.72 -46.18 24.87
CA PRO A 791 -12.04 -47.53 25.34
C PRO A 791 -11.62 -47.73 26.80
N GLY A 792 -12.60 -47.78 27.72
CA GLY A 792 -12.37 -47.92 29.17
C GLY A 792 -12.16 -46.61 29.95
N GLU A 793 -12.19 -45.44 29.33
CA GLU A 793 -12.05 -44.14 30.00
C GLU A 793 -13.03 -43.12 29.37
N GLU A 794 -14.04 -42.70 30.13
CA GLU A 794 -15.01 -41.68 29.72
C GLU A 794 -15.12 -40.62 30.81
N GLY A 795 -15.14 -39.34 30.43
CA GLY A 795 -15.28 -38.25 31.39
C GLY A 795 -15.64 -36.90 30.77
N ALA A 796 -16.40 -36.11 31.52
CA ALA A 796 -16.70 -34.73 31.21
C ALA A 796 -16.03 -33.82 32.26
N VAL A 797 -15.38 -32.74 31.82
CA VAL A 797 -14.89 -31.65 32.66
C VAL A 797 -15.62 -30.39 32.25
N MET A 798 -16.25 -29.71 33.22
CA MET A 798 -16.86 -28.40 33.04
C MET A 798 -15.96 -27.36 33.73
N SER A 799 -15.65 -26.28 33.02
CA SER A 799 -14.95 -25.11 33.54
C SER A 799 -15.81 -23.86 33.34
N LEU A 800 -15.80 -22.95 34.31
CA LEU A 800 -16.32 -21.60 34.15
C LEU A 800 -15.32 -20.75 33.38
N VAL A 801 -15.81 -19.90 32.48
CA VAL A 801 -15.01 -19.07 31.59
C VAL A 801 -15.43 -17.61 31.72
N GLY A 802 -14.47 -16.70 31.85
CA GLY A 802 -14.69 -15.26 31.84
C GLY A 802 -13.72 -14.54 30.89
N ARG A 803 -14.24 -13.54 30.19
CA ARG A 803 -13.48 -12.58 29.37
C ARG A 803 -13.83 -11.17 29.80
N TYR A 804 -12.83 -10.38 30.20
CA TYR A 804 -12.95 -8.95 30.44
C TYR A 804 -12.17 -8.18 29.37
N THR A 805 -12.83 -7.26 28.67
CA THR A 805 -12.28 -6.47 27.56
C THR A 805 -12.38 -4.99 27.90
N GLY A 806 -11.23 -4.34 28.11
CA GLY A 806 -11.12 -2.89 28.24
C GLY A 806 -10.46 -2.27 26.99
N ASN A 807 -10.42 -0.93 26.93
CA ASN A 807 -9.97 -0.19 25.73
C ASN A 807 -8.62 -0.64 25.17
N ASN A 808 -7.65 -0.93 26.05
CA ASN A 808 -6.27 -1.28 25.71
C ASN A 808 -5.81 -2.65 26.26
N TYR A 809 -6.70 -3.42 26.91
CA TYR A 809 -6.34 -4.68 27.56
C TYR A 809 -7.46 -5.72 27.51
N ILE A 810 -7.07 -6.99 27.51
CA ILE A 810 -7.96 -8.14 27.53
C ILE A 810 -7.47 -9.10 28.62
N ALA A 811 -8.37 -9.51 29.50
CA ALA A 811 -8.14 -10.56 30.49
C ALA A 811 -9.07 -11.74 30.20
N THR A 812 -8.56 -12.95 30.28
CA THR A 812 -9.34 -14.19 30.20
C THR A 812 -8.99 -15.11 31.36
N LEU A 813 -9.99 -15.80 31.90
CA LEU A 813 -9.87 -16.69 33.04
C LEU A 813 -10.76 -17.92 32.83
N THR A 814 -10.15 -19.10 32.88
CA THR A 814 -10.82 -20.40 32.93
C THR A 814 -10.59 -21.01 34.32
N LEU A 815 -11.66 -21.45 34.98
CA LEU A 815 -11.63 -22.11 36.29
C LEU A 815 -12.45 -23.39 36.26
N GLY A 816 -11.82 -24.54 36.50
CA GLY A 816 -12.48 -25.85 36.55
C GLY A 816 -11.78 -26.83 37.48
N SER A 817 -12.35 -28.02 37.65
CA SER A 817 -11.78 -29.06 38.52
C SER A 817 -10.40 -29.57 38.06
N ALA A 818 -10.09 -29.42 36.77
CA ALA A 818 -8.80 -29.78 36.18
C ALA A 818 -7.69 -28.72 36.37
N GLY A 819 -8.03 -27.49 36.78
CA GLY A 819 -7.07 -26.40 36.91
C GLY A 819 -7.65 -25.00 36.73
N ALA A 820 -6.75 -24.02 36.81
CA ALA A 820 -6.98 -22.62 36.48
C ALA A 820 -6.03 -22.20 35.36
N HIS A 821 -6.54 -21.47 34.38
CA HIS A 821 -5.71 -20.83 33.35
C HIS A 821 -6.15 -19.37 33.19
N ALA A 822 -5.21 -18.44 33.25
CA ALA A 822 -5.47 -17.02 33.05
C ALA A 822 -4.49 -16.42 32.04
N SER A 823 -4.98 -15.52 31.20
CA SER A 823 -4.15 -14.75 30.26
C SER A 823 -4.52 -13.28 30.33
N TYR A 824 -3.51 -12.42 30.41
CA TYR A 824 -3.66 -10.96 30.45
C TYR A 824 -2.81 -10.33 29.35
N TYR A 825 -3.44 -9.71 28.36
CA TYR A 825 -2.80 -8.95 27.29
C TYR A 825 -3.06 -7.45 27.48
N HIS A 826 -2.02 -6.63 27.38
CA HIS A 826 -2.11 -5.18 27.55
C HIS A 826 -1.23 -4.44 26.54
N LYS A 827 -1.84 -3.56 25.75
CA LYS A 827 -1.13 -2.63 24.84
C LYS A 827 -0.96 -1.28 25.53
N ALA A 828 0.19 -1.10 26.19
CA ALA A 828 0.49 0.11 26.95
C ALA A 828 0.72 1.34 26.04
N ASN A 829 1.29 1.10 24.86
CA ASN A 829 1.56 2.11 23.84
C ASN A 829 1.64 1.41 22.46
N ASP A 830 1.67 2.15 21.36
CA ASP A 830 1.94 1.58 20.02
C ASP A 830 3.31 0.87 19.94
N GLN A 831 4.26 1.29 20.78
CA GLN A 831 5.59 0.70 20.88
C GLN A 831 5.70 -0.44 21.91
N LEU A 832 4.79 -0.57 22.89
CA LEU A 832 4.96 -1.49 24.02
C LEU A 832 3.69 -2.33 24.28
N GLN A 833 3.87 -3.64 24.24
CA GLN A 833 2.84 -4.64 24.53
C GLN A 833 3.35 -5.60 25.60
N VAL A 834 2.46 -6.03 26.50
CA VAL A 834 2.76 -6.93 27.63
C VAL A 834 1.76 -8.08 27.61
N GLY A 835 2.24 -9.29 27.89
CA GLY A 835 1.46 -10.50 28.05
C GLY A 835 1.82 -11.19 29.36
N VAL A 836 0.83 -11.75 30.05
CA VAL A 836 1.03 -12.62 31.22
C VAL A 836 0.18 -13.85 31.04
N GLU A 837 0.76 -15.04 31.21
CA GLU A 837 0.05 -16.32 31.26
C GLU A 837 0.28 -16.98 32.62
N PHE A 838 -0.79 -17.52 33.20
CA PHE A 838 -0.78 -18.31 34.42
C PHE A 838 -1.48 -19.63 34.14
N GLU A 839 -0.80 -20.74 34.42
CA GLU A 839 -1.35 -22.09 34.25
C GLU A 839 -1.13 -22.87 35.55
N ALA A 840 -2.22 -23.34 36.16
CA ALA A 840 -2.21 -24.15 37.38
C ALA A 840 -3.01 -25.43 37.13
N SER A 841 -2.32 -26.57 37.06
CA SER A 841 -2.94 -27.86 36.73
C SER A 841 -3.06 -28.75 37.96
N THR A 842 -4.29 -29.07 38.36
CA THR A 842 -4.53 -29.97 39.52
C THR A 842 -4.04 -31.39 39.25
N ARG A 843 -4.04 -31.83 37.97
CA ARG A 843 -3.53 -33.13 37.52
C ARG A 843 -2.01 -33.24 37.58
N MET A 844 -1.29 -32.15 37.28
CA MET A 844 0.19 -32.14 37.28
C MET A 844 0.80 -31.66 38.61
N GLN A 845 0.01 -31.05 39.49
CA GLN A 845 0.45 -30.39 40.72
C GLN A 845 1.54 -29.32 40.48
N ASP A 846 1.43 -28.61 39.35
CA ASP A 846 2.39 -27.57 38.92
C ASP A 846 1.66 -26.24 38.64
N THR A 847 2.37 -25.13 38.82
CA THR A 847 1.87 -23.75 38.68
C THR A 847 2.93 -22.86 38.01
N SER A 848 2.74 -22.56 36.73
CA SER A 848 3.61 -21.65 35.97
C SER A 848 3.05 -20.24 35.92
N VAL A 849 3.95 -19.25 35.93
CA VAL A 849 3.62 -17.82 35.71
C VAL A 849 4.65 -17.27 34.75
N SER A 850 4.21 -17.05 33.50
CA SER A 850 5.03 -16.55 32.41
C SER A 850 4.68 -15.09 32.12
N PHE A 851 5.66 -14.20 32.28
CA PHE A 851 5.59 -12.79 31.88
C PHE A 851 6.32 -12.59 30.56
N GLY A 852 5.71 -11.85 29.62
CA GLY A 852 6.27 -11.53 28.32
C GLY A 852 6.05 -10.06 27.94
N TYR A 853 6.98 -9.48 27.19
CA TYR A 853 6.82 -8.13 26.63
C TYR A 853 7.41 -8.02 25.23
N GLN A 854 6.82 -7.14 24.43
CA GLN A 854 7.24 -6.81 23.07
C GLN A 854 7.41 -5.29 22.95
N LEU A 855 8.60 -4.87 22.51
CA LEU A 855 8.99 -3.48 22.29
C LEU A 855 9.33 -3.28 20.81
N ASP A 856 8.53 -2.48 20.09
CA ASP A 856 8.81 -2.06 18.71
C ASP A 856 9.52 -0.70 18.70
N VAL A 857 10.67 -0.65 18.02
CA VAL A 857 11.50 0.54 17.84
C VAL A 857 11.47 0.92 16.34
N PRO A 858 10.38 1.56 15.84
CA PRO A 858 10.17 1.76 14.41
C PRO A 858 11.26 2.63 13.76
N LYS A 859 11.82 3.61 14.48
CA LYS A 859 12.97 4.41 14.03
C LYS A 859 14.21 3.58 13.69
N ALA A 860 14.31 2.36 14.23
CA ALA A 860 15.42 1.43 14.00
C ALA A 860 15.01 0.19 13.19
N ASN A 861 13.75 0.05 12.76
CA ASN A 861 13.21 -1.18 12.14
C ASN A 861 13.53 -2.44 12.98
N LEU A 862 13.36 -2.34 14.29
CA LEU A 862 13.86 -3.29 15.28
C LEU A 862 12.74 -3.64 16.27
N LEU A 863 12.47 -4.94 16.42
CA LEU A 863 11.46 -5.48 17.32
C LEU A 863 12.17 -6.36 18.37
N PHE A 864 12.01 -6.02 19.64
CA PHE A 864 12.52 -6.82 20.75
C PHE A 864 11.37 -7.53 21.46
N LYS A 865 11.56 -8.79 21.83
CA LYS A 865 10.66 -9.57 22.69
C LYS A 865 11.45 -10.15 23.84
N GLY A 866 10.93 -10.09 25.06
CA GLY A 866 11.52 -10.70 26.25
C GLY A 866 10.48 -11.48 27.05
N SER A 867 10.91 -12.50 27.77
CA SER A 867 10.06 -13.22 28.73
C SER A 867 10.83 -13.76 29.93
N VAL A 868 10.09 -13.98 31.01
CA VAL A 868 10.56 -14.70 32.21
C VAL A 868 9.43 -15.56 32.75
N ASP A 869 9.72 -16.83 33.06
CA ASP A 869 8.78 -17.77 33.69
C ASP A 869 9.18 -18.10 35.14
N SER A 870 8.22 -18.50 35.97
CA SER A 870 8.44 -18.94 37.37
C SER A 870 9.45 -20.10 37.51
N ASN A 871 9.69 -20.86 36.44
CA ASN A 871 10.77 -21.85 36.37
C ASN A 871 12.19 -21.25 36.22
N TRP A 872 12.35 -19.93 36.30
CA TRP A 872 13.59 -19.20 36.00
C TRP A 872 14.13 -19.52 34.61
N ILE A 873 13.22 -19.48 33.63
CA ILE A 873 13.56 -19.48 32.20
C ILE A 873 13.46 -18.04 31.72
N VAL A 874 14.58 -17.47 31.28
CA VAL A 874 14.66 -16.12 30.71
C VAL A 874 14.84 -16.24 29.21
N GLY A 875 13.93 -15.66 28.43
CA GLY A 875 13.95 -15.66 26.97
C GLY A 875 14.09 -14.24 26.41
N ALA A 876 14.82 -14.09 25.31
CA ALA A 876 14.89 -12.85 24.55
C ALA A 876 15.04 -13.13 23.05
N THR A 877 14.30 -12.38 22.23
CA THR A 877 14.39 -12.43 20.76
C THR A 877 14.45 -11.01 20.21
N LEU A 878 15.46 -10.73 19.39
CA LEU A 878 15.70 -9.47 18.70
C LEU A 878 15.53 -9.69 17.19
N GLU A 879 14.49 -9.10 16.60
CA GLU A 879 14.26 -9.06 15.15
C GLU A 879 14.66 -7.69 14.58
N LYS A 880 15.37 -7.70 13.45
CA LYS A 880 15.90 -6.52 12.77
C LYS A 880 15.59 -6.62 11.28
N LYS A 881 14.74 -5.73 10.77
CA LYS A 881 14.34 -5.66 9.36
C LYS A 881 15.30 -4.75 8.60
N LEU A 882 15.97 -5.27 7.57
CA LEU A 882 17.05 -4.58 6.86
C LEU A 882 16.56 -3.88 5.59
N LEU A 883 15.59 -2.96 5.74
CA LEU A 883 15.13 -2.11 4.63
C LEU A 883 16.33 -1.38 3.97
N PRO A 884 16.44 -1.33 2.63
CA PRO A 884 15.42 -1.71 1.63
C PRO A 884 15.49 -3.18 1.15
N LEU A 885 16.32 -4.04 1.75
CA LEU A 885 16.36 -5.46 1.39
C LEU A 885 15.15 -6.22 1.95
N PRO A 886 14.61 -7.21 1.23
CA PRO A 886 13.57 -8.12 1.72
C PRO A 886 14.20 -9.18 2.65
N LEU A 887 14.83 -8.71 3.74
CA LEU A 887 15.57 -9.56 4.66
C LEU A 887 15.37 -9.10 6.11
N SER A 888 14.98 -10.03 6.97
CA SER A 888 14.87 -9.84 8.41
C SER A 888 15.81 -10.79 9.14
N LEU A 889 16.70 -10.23 9.96
CA LEU A 889 17.56 -10.99 10.86
C LEU A 889 16.84 -11.19 12.19
N VAL A 890 16.97 -12.37 12.78
CA VAL A 890 16.45 -12.69 14.11
C VAL A 890 17.60 -13.25 14.93
N LEU A 891 17.77 -12.79 16.16
CA LEU A 891 18.66 -13.39 17.15
C LEU A 891 17.81 -13.77 18.36
N CYS A 892 17.92 -14.99 18.88
CA CYS A 892 17.30 -15.35 20.15
C CYS A 892 18.27 -15.99 21.13
N SER A 893 17.95 -15.87 22.40
CA SER A 893 18.70 -16.42 23.53
C SER A 893 17.72 -16.86 24.61
N PHE A 894 17.84 -18.09 25.09
CA PHE A 894 17.03 -18.67 26.15
C PHE A 894 17.96 -19.30 27.20
N LEU A 895 17.81 -18.88 28.45
CA LEU A 895 18.58 -19.37 29.59
C LEU A 895 17.63 -19.98 30.62
N ASN A 896 17.71 -21.29 30.81
CA ASN A 896 17.04 -21.99 31.90
C ASN A 896 18.01 -22.11 33.07
N HIS A 897 17.85 -21.26 34.10
CA HIS A 897 18.73 -21.24 35.26
C HIS A 897 18.61 -22.53 36.09
N ARG A 898 17.39 -23.06 36.31
CA ARG A 898 17.16 -24.31 37.06
C ARG A 898 17.89 -25.53 36.46
N LYS A 899 18.03 -25.60 35.13
CA LYS A 899 18.65 -26.72 34.39
C LYS A 899 20.04 -26.38 33.85
N ASN A 900 20.55 -25.18 34.12
CA ASN A 900 21.77 -24.59 33.55
C ASN A 900 21.89 -24.81 32.02
N LYS A 901 20.78 -24.76 31.27
CA LYS A 901 20.77 -24.89 29.80
C LYS A 901 20.67 -23.52 29.17
N PHE A 902 21.70 -23.15 28.42
CA PHE A 902 21.68 -22.01 27.49
C PHE A 902 21.37 -22.52 26.07
N GLN A 903 20.48 -21.82 25.36
CA GLN A 903 20.19 -22.03 23.95
C GLN A 903 20.28 -20.67 23.24
N CYS A 904 20.98 -20.64 22.10
CA CYS A 904 21.06 -19.48 21.24
C CYS A 904 20.63 -19.88 19.83
N GLY A 905 19.98 -18.97 19.12
CA GLY A 905 19.53 -19.19 17.76
C GLY A 905 19.66 -17.96 16.88
N PHE A 906 19.95 -18.19 15.60
CA PHE A 906 20.08 -17.15 14.59
C PHE A 906 19.16 -17.45 13.40
N GLY A 907 18.21 -16.54 13.17
CA GLY A 907 17.24 -16.61 12.09
C GLY A 907 17.56 -15.65 10.95
N VAL A 908 17.37 -16.09 9.72
CA VAL A 908 17.36 -15.24 8.52
C VAL A 908 16.06 -15.51 7.76
N THR A 909 15.19 -14.51 7.67
CA THR A 909 14.00 -14.56 6.81
C THR A 909 14.23 -13.72 5.56
N ILE A 910 13.96 -14.30 4.39
CA ILE A 910 14.12 -13.68 3.07
C ILE A 910 12.76 -13.75 2.36
N GLY A 911 12.24 -12.63 1.85
CA GLY A 911 10.92 -12.57 1.19
C GLY A 911 10.39 -11.15 1.04
#